data_AF-A0A1H4QT34-F1
#
_entry.id   AF-A0A1H4QT34-F1
#
_cell.length_a   1.000
_cell.length_b   1.000
_cell.length_c   1.000
_cell.angle_alpha   90.00
_cell.angle_beta   90.00
_cell.angle_gamma   90.00
#
_symmetry.space_group_name_H-M   'P 1'
#
loop_
_entity.id
_entity.type
_entity.pdbx_description
1 polymer ?
#
loop_
_entity_poly.entity_id
_entity_poly.type
_entity_poly.pdbx_seq_one_letter_code
_entity_poly.pdbx_strand_id
1 'polypeptide(L)'
;MPVRLGQRHFLLTTAALLLLAILHTLWATSLDSFTIDEPYHITAGATYLRWGDYRINPEHPPLVKLVAALAEPASVLHIAPFTPLNDKYQERVYTQTAVFTASDYHRVQRRARFAMIVFHTLLLGLLTWLLRRVFSAAMALATLLFLALDPTVSAHMPVVMTDLPVALLGTICCCLTVLALRCRRWLDWLLLGLGIGLLLGTKHSAPLIVLPLLTGSLAVLLWQTFQRHRADGPRQFERLFVAAVLAMAVLWSLYGFRFHESRERDAKGGYVETYNRPLDAKIHDLRSPVLRGALTTATRLRLVPRAYLWGLADTLRAGVEGRPSLIRAFGRDYIDHAPWWIPFADLFVKLPLPFLALAIAGIVMYAARKVPGKIARPLSVFFAMLIVFLTFIAKNGIFYAGLRHWLFAVPLLAIFAACAAVACLEHPGRFIRAIPLAALLLIALPTLPQRRIWEYHNILAGGSGNAWRYFDNESIDLGQRSDEIAAFYKANMAPVDPLYGYWTVREQLKAQGVREWEPTPEQVADGYVTGWFVSRAPWLPAQNWKHIEIFRNVTPVARVGNVFFYKGRFYLPFMAGGVINRQAFRLLQEKDGDRAKAEAYFKRGVQLDPEATGAFIELGNFALLRKDKSGALTHYRAAVNAEKDSETVRQAIRDYIKTVEAHPVGEVPPMRRPSLE
;
A
#
# COMPACT_ATOMS: atom_id res chain seq x y z
N MET A 1 -10.31 7.67 44.22
CA MET A 1 -10.55 6.33 43.64
C MET A 1 -11.09 6.51 42.23
N PRO A 2 -10.52 5.87 41.19
CA PRO A 2 -11.12 5.96 39.86
C PRO A 2 -12.50 5.31 39.92
N VAL A 3 -13.54 6.06 39.58
CA VAL A 3 -14.92 5.59 39.51
C VAL A 3 -14.93 4.34 38.64
N ARG A 4 -15.32 3.19 39.21
CA ARG A 4 -15.52 1.97 38.42
C ARG A 4 -16.69 2.26 37.47
N LEU A 5 -16.40 2.58 36.21
CA LEU A 5 -17.44 2.70 35.20
C LEU A 5 -18.23 1.38 35.17
N GLY A 6 -19.52 1.46 35.51
CA GLY A 6 -20.42 0.32 35.40
C GLY A 6 -20.41 -0.23 33.97
N GLN A 7 -20.63 -1.54 33.83
CA GLN A 7 -20.57 -2.20 32.51
C GLN A 7 -21.47 -1.53 31.47
N ARG A 8 -22.68 -1.13 31.88
CA ARG A 8 -23.63 -0.39 31.03
C ARG A 8 -23.03 0.93 30.52
N HIS A 9 -22.47 1.76 31.39
CA HIS A 9 -21.86 3.03 31.01
C HIS A 9 -20.70 2.83 30.04
N PHE A 10 -19.82 1.86 30.30
CA PHE A 10 -18.72 1.56 29.37
C PHE A 10 -19.24 1.15 27.97
N LEU A 11 -20.26 0.30 27.90
CA LEU A 11 -20.82 -0.14 26.62
C LEU A 11 -21.48 1.02 25.87
N LEU A 12 -22.25 1.86 26.57
CA LEU A 12 -22.87 3.05 25.97
C LEU A 12 -21.82 4.05 25.47
N THR A 13 -20.78 4.33 26.25
CA THR A 13 -19.69 5.22 25.81
C THR A 13 -18.91 4.62 24.65
N THR A 14 -18.66 3.30 24.65
CA THR A 14 -18.02 2.62 23.52
C THR A 14 -18.87 2.76 22.25
N ALA A 15 -20.17 2.51 22.34
CA ALA A 15 -21.09 2.66 21.21
C ALA A 15 -21.14 4.11 20.70
N ALA A 16 -21.19 5.10 21.58
CA ALA A 16 -21.16 6.51 21.21
C ALA A 16 -19.84 6.91 20.51
N LEU A 17 -18.69 6.43 20.98
CA LEU A 17 -17.40 6.71 20.36
C LEU A 17 -17.22 5.98 19.01
N LEU A 18 -17.76 4.76 18.88
CA LEU A 18 -17.78 4.05 17.59
C LEU A 18 -18.69 4.77 16.59
N LEU A 19 -19.85 5.27 17.03
CA LEU A 19 -20.72 6.09 16.19
C LEU A 19 -20.02 7.39 15.77
N LEU A 20 -19.32 8.05 16.70
CA LEU A 20 -18.51 9.22 16.37
C LEU A 20 -17.47 8.90 15.29
N ALA A 21 -16.74 7.78 15.42
CA ALA A 21 -15.76 7.36 14.41
C ALA A 21 -16.41 7.13 13.03
N ILE A 22 -17.59 6.49 13.00
CA ILE A 22 -18.37 6.28 11.76
C ILE A 22 -18.80 7.61 11.14
N LEU A 23 -19.41 8.50 11.92
CA LEU A 23 -19.88 9.79 11.41
C LEU A 23 -18.70 10.66 10.93
N HIS A 24 -17.60 10.65 11.68
CA HIS A 24 -16.38 11.37 11.31
C HIS A 24 -15.80 10.83 9.99
N THR A 25 -15.60 9.50 9.83
CA THR A 25 -15.05 8.95 8.58
C THR A 25 -15.96 9.21 7.37
N LEU A 26 -17.30 9.10 7.54
CA LEU A 26 -18.26 9.37 6.46
C LEU A 26 -18.19 10.82 5.99
N TRP A 27 -18.08 11.78 6.92
CA TRP A 27 -17.86 13.18 6.58
C TRP A 27 -16.49 13.39 5.93
N ALA A 28 -15.47 12.81 6.54
CA ALA A 28 -14.07 13.06 6.24
C ALA A 28 -13.56 12.46 4.92
N THR A 29 -14.34 11.54 4.35
CA THR A 29 -14.09 10.87 3.06
C THR A 29 -15.23 11.12 2.05
N SER A 30 -16.13 12.07 2.34
CA SER A 30 -17.32 12.34 1.52
C SER A 30 -17.02 12.87 0.11
N LEU A 31 -15.78 13.28 -0.17
CA LEU A 31 -15.33 13.70 -1.51
C LEU A 31 -14.47 12.64 -2.21
N ASP A 32 -14.16 11.54 -1.54
CA ASP A 32 -13.22 10.55 -2.05
C ASP A 32 -13.88 9.64 -3.08
N SER A 33 -13.35 9.64 -4.31
CA SER A 33 -13.58 8.59 -5.30
C SER A 33 -12.73 7.33 -4.98
N PHE A 34 -12.69 6.35 -5.87
CA PHE A 34 -11.91 5.13 -5.64
C PHE A 34 -10.43 5.45 -5.48
N THR A 35 -9.77 4.74 -4.56
CA THR A 35 -8.32 4.60 -4.62
C THR A 35 -7.93 3.66 -5.77
N ILE A 36 -6.69 3.73 -6.22
CA ILE A 36 -6.23 2.89 -7.33
C ILE A 36 -6.24 1.38 -7.04
N ASP A 37 -6.13 0.99 -5.77
CA ASP A 37 -6.03 -0.39 -5.32
C ASP A 37 -7.43 -1.04 -5.16
N GLU A 38 -8.45 -0.26 -4.80
CA GLU A 38 -9.78 -0.79 -4.46
C GLU A 38 -10.39 -1.68 -5.58
N PRO A 39 -10.36 -1.31 -6.88
CA PRO A 39 -10.88 -2.17 -7.93
C PRO A 39 -10.21 -3.55 -8.01
N TYR A 40 -8.89 -3.62 -7.75
CA TYR A 40 -8.16 -4.88 -7.69
C TYR A 40 -8.65 -5.73 -6.53
N HIS A 41 -8.70 -5.16 -5.32
CA HIS A 41 -9.07 -5.90 -4.12
C HIS A 41 -10.53 -6.38 -4.16
N ILE A 42 -11.44 -5.54 -4.65
CA ILE A 42 -12.87 -5.87 -4.78
C ILE A 42 -13.06 -7.02 -5.79
N THR A 43 -12.49 -6.88 -6.98
CA THR A 43 -12.62 -7.90 -8.04
C THR A 43 -11.97 -9.22 -7.61
N ALA A 44 -10.74 -9.16 -7.06
CA ALA A 44 -10.04 -10.33 -6.55
C ALA A 44 -10.84 -11.06 -5.46
N GLY A 45 -11.35 -10.34 -4.46
CA GLY A 45 -12.15 -10.95 -3.41
C GLY A 45 -13.36 -11.69 -3.95
N ALA A 46 -14.02 -11.13 -4.96
CA ALA A 46 -15.16 -11.76 -5.60
C ALA A 46 -14.77 -13.02 -6.39
N THR A 47 -13.62 -13.06 -7.07
CA THR A 47 -13.14 -14.31 -7.70
C THR A 47 -12.77 -15.37 -6.66
N TYR A 48 -12.20 -14.95 -5.53
CA TYR A 48 -11.83 -15.87 -4.44
C TYR A 48 -13.09 -16.52 -3.85
N LEU A 49 -14.11 -15.71 -3.54
CA LEU A 49 -15.34 -16.16 -2.91
C LEU A 49 -16.24 -16.97 -3.85
N ARG A 50 -16.39 -16.55 -5.11
CA ARG A 50 -17.33 -17.17 -6.07
C ARG A 50 -16.75 -18.42 -6.73
N TRP A 51 -15.45 -18.41 -7.02
CA TRP A 51 -14.81 -19.46 -7.85
C TRP A 51 -13.73 -20.24 -7.09
N GLY A 52 -13.29 -19.76 -5.93
CA GLY A 52 -12.14 -20.34 -5.23
C GLY A 52 -10.87 -20.23 -6.06
N ASP A 53 -10.71 -19.09 -6.77
CA ASP A 53 -9.62 -18.79 -7.69
C ASP A 53 -8.83 -17.57 -7.23
N TYR A 54 -7.59 -17.81 -6.78
CA TYR A 54 -6.72 -16.84 -6.13
C TYR A 54 -5.71 -16.19 -7.09
N ARG A 55 -5.92 -16.30 -8.41
CA ARG A 55 -5.01 -15.77 -9.43
C ARG A 55 -5.05 -14.25 -9.59
N ILE A 56 -6.13 -13.58 -9.22
CA ILE A 56 -6.19 -12.10 -9.32
C ILE A 56 -5.61 -11.49 -8.04
N ASN A 57 -4.66 -10.56 -8.18
CA ASN A 57 -3.99 -9.82 -7.12
C ASN A 57 -3.40 -10.69 -5.98
N PRO A 58 -2.64 -11.76 -6.22
CA PRO A 58 -2.08 -12.59 -5.14
C PRO A 58 -1.07 -11.86 -4.22
N GLU A 59 -0.66 -10.63 -4.55
CA GLU A 59 0.25 -9.78 -3.73
C GLU A 59 -0.24 -9.55 -2.30
N HIS A 60 -1.54 -9.68 -2.06
CA HIS A 60 -2.13 -9.41 -0.77
C HIS A 60 -2.96 -10.61 -0.30
N PRO A 61 -2.80 -11.05 0.96
CA PRO A 61 -3.63 -12.07 1.56
C PRO A 61 -5.14 -11.77 1.50
N PRO A 62 -6.00 -12.80 1.54
CA PRO A 62 -7.38 -12.71 1.09
C PRO A 62 -8.37 -12.07 2.07
N LEU A 63 -8.07 -11.96 3.37
CA LEU A 63 -9.09 -11.63 4.40
C LEU A 63 -9.88 -10.37 4.06
N VAL A 64 -9.19 -9.27 3.76
CA VAL A 64 -9.83 -7.97 3.48
C VAL A 64 -10.64 -8.02 2.18
N LYS A 65 -10.12 -8.73 1.18
CA LYS A 65 -10.79 -8.90 -0.11
C LYS A 65 -12.06 -9.72 0.03
N LEU A 66 -12.01 -10.79 0.82
CA LEU A 66 -13.18 -11.62 1.15
C LEU A 66 -14.24 -10.80 1.88
N VAL A 67 -13.85 -9.95 2.83
CA VAL A 67 -14.78 -9.03 3.52
C VAL A 67 -15.49 -8.10 2.54
N ALA A 68 -14.75 -7.47 1.63
CA ALA A 68 -15.36 -6.62 0.59
C ALA A 68 -16.29 -7.44 -0.33
N ALA A 69 -15.85 -8.64 -0.74
CA ALA A 69 -16.61 -9.52 -1.61
C ALA A 69 -17.94 -10.02 -1.03
N LEU A 70 -18.04 -10.16 0.30
CA LEU A 70 -19.30 -10.50 0.98
C LEU A 70 -20.39 -9.44 0.72
N ALA A 71 -20.01 -8.20 0.44
CA ALA A 71 -20.93 -7.14 0.06
C ALA A 71 -21.20 -7.05 -1.45
N GLU A 72 -20.47 -7.79 -2.30
CA GLU A 72 -20.56 -7.71 -3.75
C GLU A 72 -21.14 -9.01 -4.36
N PRO A 73 -22.47 -9.21 -4.34
CA PRO A 73 -23.10 -10.33 -5.03
C PRO A 73 -22.97 -10.18 -6.56
N ALA A 74 -23.21 -11.27 -7.29
CA ALA A 74 -23.08 -11.30 -8.76
C ALA A 74 -24.02 -10.32 -9.48
N SER A 75 -25.13 -9.92 -8.85
CA SER A 75 -26.07 -8.92 -9.37
C SER A 75 -25.59 -7.46 -9.22
N VAL A 76 -24.46 -7.23 -8.55
CA VAL A 76 -23.88 -5.90 -8.33
C VAL A 76 -22.55 -5.78 -9.06
N LEU A 77 -21.66 -6.73 -8.82
CA LEU A 77 -20.35 -6.78 -9.46
C LEU A 77 -20.33 -7.89 -10.51
N HIS A 78 -20.39 -7.49 -11.77
CA HIS A 78 -20.28 -8.39 -12.92
C HIS A 78 -18.81 -8.55 -13.29
N ILE A 79 -18.37 -9.81 -13.36
CA ILE A 79 -16.99 -10.16 -13.67
C ILE A 79 -17.04 -11.13 -14.85
N ALA A 80 -16.33 -10.80 -15.92
CA ALA A 80 -16.17 -11.71 -17.05
C ALA A 80 -15.47 -13.01 -16.62
N PRO A 81 -15.69 -14.14 -17.30
CA PRO A 81 -14.90 -15.35 -17.07
C PRO A 81 -13.40 -15.05 -17.08
N PHE A 82 -12.63 -15.74 -16.24
CA PHE A 82 -11.18 -15.54 -16.19
C PHE A 82 -10.55 -15.89 -17.54
N THR A 83 -9.69 -15.00 -18.02
CA THR A 83 -8.81 -15.23 -19.17
C THR A 83 -7.37 -15.14 -18.70
N PRO A 84 -6.43 -15.97 -19.21
CA PRO A 84 -5.03 -15.85 -18.86
C PRO A 84 -4.50 -14.42 -19.05
N LEU A 85 -3.88 -13.88 -18.01
CA LEU A 85 -3.32 -12.53 -17.98
C LEU A 85 -1.80 -12.62 -18.05
N ASN A 86 -1.20 -11.92 -19.02
CA ASN A 86 0.24 -12.01 -19.28
C ASN A 86 1.05 -10.96 -18.48
N ASP A 87 0.41 -9.91 -17.98
CA ASP A 87 1.08 -8.84 -17.26
C ASP A 87 0.15 -8.10 -16.28
N LYS A 88 0.72 -7.13 -15.55
CA LYS A 88 0.01 -6.28 -14.59
C LYS A 88 -0.98 -5.30 -15.22
N TYR A 89 -0.74 -4.91 -16.46
CA TYR A 89 -1.63 -4.01 -17.19
C TYR A 89 -2.92 -4.74 -17.59
N GLN A 90 -2.83 -5.97 -18.08
CA GLN A 90 -4.00 -6.81 -18.38
C GLN A 90 -4.82 -7.09 -17.12
N GLU A 91 -4.17 -7.40 -15.99
CA GLU A 91 -4.85 -7.55 -14.70
C GLU A 91 -5.57 -6.26 -14.27
N ARG A 92 -4.95 -5.11 -14.49
CA ARG A 92 -5.58 -3.80 -14.27
C ARG A 92 -6.83 -3.63 -15.12
N VAL A 93 -6.71 -3.87 -16.42
CA VAL A 93 -7.82 -3.70 -17.36
C VAL A 93 -8.96 -4.64 -16.98
N TYR A 94 -8.68 -5.90 -16.68
CA TYR A 94 -9.69 -6.88 -16.26
C TYR A 94 -10.45 -6.43 -15.01
N THR A 95 -9.73 -6.04 -13.95
CA THR A 95 -10.34 -5.61 -12.67
C THR A 95 -11.08 -4.28 -12.80
N GLN A 96 -10.53 -3.32 -13.53
CA GLN A 96 -11.17 -2.02 -13.76
C GLN A 96 -12.40 -2.13 -14.67
N THR A 97 -12.36 -2.99 -15.69
CA THR A 97 -13.53 -3.26 -16.55
C THR A 97 -14.68 -3.82 -15.72
N ALA A 98 -14.41 -4.78 -14.83
CA ALA A 98 -15.42 -5.38 -13.96
C ALA A 98 -16.13 -4.32 -13.09
N VAL A 99 -15.37 -3.37 -12.53
CA VAL A 99 -15.90 -2.35 -11.62
C VAL A 99 -16.53 -1.17 -12.36
N PHE A 100 -15.87 -0.60 -13.37
CA PHE A 100 -16.24 0.68 -13.99
C PHE A 100 -17.08 0.55 -15.25
N THR A 101 -16.95 -0.54 -15.99
CA THR A 101 -17.59 -0.71 -17.30
C THR A 101 -18.73 -1.72 -17.24
N ALA A 102 -18.51 -2.87 -16.59
CA ALA A 102 -19.48 -3.96 -16.50
C ALA A 102 -20.47 -3.81 -15.34
N SER A 103 -20.23 -2.86 -14.42
CA SER A 103 -21.01 -2.68 -13.19
C SER A 103 -21.31 -1.21 -12.92
N ASP A 104 -22.32 -0.96 -12.09
CA ASP A 104 -22.53 0.37 -11.49
C ASP A 104 -21.46 0.60 -10.41
N TYR A 105 -20.37 1.27 -10.79
CA TYR A 105 -19.25 1.50 -9.89
C TYR A 105 -19.62 2.30 -8.64
N HIS A 106 -20.63 3.17 -8.70
CA HIS A 106 -21.09 3.90 -7.50
C HIS A 106 -21.77 2.94 -6.52
N ARG A 107 -22.55 1.98 -7.01
CA ARG A 107 -23.17 0.95 -6.18
C ARG A 107 -22.12 0.00 -5.59
N VAL A 108 -21.15 -0.43 -6.39
CA VAL A 108 -20.00 -1.24 -5.93
C VAL A 108 -19.25 -0.50 -4.83
N GLN A 109 -18.90 0.78 -5.04
CA GLN A 109 -18.17 1.56 -4.04
C GLN A 109 -18.91 1.67 -2.72
N ARG A 110 -20.20 2.05 -2.74
CA ARG A 110 -21.00 2.22 -1.51
C ARG A 110 -21.08 0.93 -0.70
N ARG A 111 -21.23 -0.22 -1.36
CA ARG A 111 -21.34 -1.52 -0.70
C ARG A 111 -20.00 -2.01 -0.15
N ALA A 112 -18.93 -1.89 -0.92
CA ALA A 112 -17.59 -2.15 -0.46
C ALA A 112 -17.21 -1.26 0.75
N ARG A 113 -17.47 0.06 0.69
CA ARG A 113 -17.20 0.99 1.80
C ARG A 113 -18.02 0.66 3.04
N PHE A 114 -19.30 0.32 2.87
CA PHE A 114 -20.14 -0.12 3.99
C PHE A 114 -19.56 -1.37 4.67
N ALA A 115 -19.13 -2.37 3.90
CA ALA A 115 -18.51 -3.58 4.43
C ALA A 115 -17.24 -3.28 5.24
N MET A 116 -16.39 -2.41 4.69
CA MET A 116 -15.13 -2.01 5.35
C MET A 116 -15.39 -1.21 6.62
N ILE A 117 -16.33 -0.25 6.62
CA ILE A 117 -16.71 0.50 7.83
C ILE A 117 -17.18 -0.46 8.92
N VAL A 118 -18.11 -1.37 8.59
CA VAL A 118 -18.61 -2.36 9.56
C VAL A 118 -17.47 -3.22 10.11
N PHE A 119 -16.62 -3.74 9.23
CA PHE A 119 -15.49 -4.58 9.63
C PHE A 119 -14.52 -3.83 10.56
N HIS A 120 -14.10 -2.62 10.20
CA HIS A 120 -13.20 -1.81 11.01
C HIS A 120 -13.83 -1.37 12.33
N THR A 121 -15.12 -1.02 12.35
CA THR A 121 -15.85 -0.71 13.59
C THR A 121 -15.89 -1.91 14.53
N LEU A 122 -16.10 -3.12 14.01
CA LEU A 122 -16.06 -4.35 14.81
C LEU A 122 -14.67 -4.60 15.40
N LEU A 123 -13.61 -4.39 14.60
CA LEU A 123 -12.22 -4.49 15.09
C LEU A 123 -11.91 -3.44 16.16
N LEU A 124 -12.34 -2.19 15.98
CA LEU A 124 -12.19 -1.14 16.99
C LEU A 124 -12.93 -1.50 18.29
N GLY A 125 -14.18 -1.94 18.21
CA GLY A 125 -14.96 -2.38 19.36
C GLY A 125 -14.32 -3.56 20.10
N LEU A 126 -13.83 -4.56 19.36
CA LEU A 126 -13.10 -5.69 19.93
C LEU A 126 -11.81 -5.24 20.62
N LEU A 127 -11.04 -4.37 19.98
CA LEU A 127 -9.82 -3.79 20.56
C LEU A 127 -10.14 -3.04 21.86
N THR A 128 -11.17 -2.19 21.88
CA THR A 128 -11.60 -1.46 23.08
C THR A 128 -11.99 -2.43 24.21
N TRP A 129 -12.74 -3.49 23.90
CA TRP A 129 -13.11 -4.50 24.89
C TRP A 129 -11.88 -5.24 25.45
N LEU A 130 -10.93 -5.63 24.60
CA LEU A 130 -9.69 -6.28 25.02
C LEU A 130 -8.79 -5.35 25.84
N LEU A 131 -8.65 -4.08 25.44
CA LEU A 131 -7.88 -3.08 26.19
C LEU A 131 -8.46 -2.84 27.58
N ARG A 132 -9.79 -2.90 27.74
CA ARG A 132 -10.42 -2.83 29.07
C ARG A 132 -10.00 -4.01 29.95
N ARG A 133 -9.88 -5.21 29.38
CA ARG A 133 -9.40 -6.42 30.10
C ARG A 133 -7.89 -6.35 30.41
N VAL A 134 -7.10 -5.78 29.51
CA VAL A 134 -5.64 -5.66 29.67
C VAL A 134 -5.27 -4.58 30.69
N PHE A 135 -5.94 -3.43 30.62
CA PHE A 135 -5.67 -2.22 31.41
C PHE A 135 -6.88 -1.83 32.27
N SER A 136 -7.71 -0.90 31.79
CA SER A 136 -8.87 -0.34 32.48
C SER A 136 -9.88 0.22 31.48
N ALA A 137 -11.11 0.49 31.95
CA ALA A 137 -12.14 1.11 31.11
C ALA A 137 -11.70 2.51 30.61
N ALA A 138 -11.06 3.31 31.45
CA ALA A 138 -10.59 4.65 31.09
C ALA A 138 -9.53 4.60 29.97
N MET A 139 -8.53 3.71 30.10
CA MET A 139 -7.50 3.51 29.07
C MET A 139 -8.10 3.06 27.74
N ALA A 140 -9.06 2.13 27.78
CA ALA A 140 -9.71 1.61 26.59
C ALA A 140 -10.53 2.69 25.85
N LEU A 141 -11.35 3.46 26.59
CA LEU A 141 -12.16 4.53 26.01
C LEU A 141 -11.30 5.69 25.51
N ALA A 142 -10.24 6.07 26.24
CA ALA A 142 -9.30 7.08 25.79
C ALA A 142 -8.56 6.65 24.51
N THR A 143 -8.13 5.38 24.42
CA THR A 143 -7.51 4.83 23.19
C THR A 143 -8.48 4.90 22.02
N LEU A 144 -9.74 4.47 22.21
CA LEU A 144 -10.77 4.53 21.17
C LEU A 144 -11.03 5.97 20.72
N LEU A 145 -11.09 6.93 21.65
CA LEU A 145 -11.30 8.34 21.32
C LEU A 145 -10.15 8.92 20.48
N PHE A 146 -8.89 8.61 20.80
CA PHE A 146 -7.75 9.02 19.96
C PHE A 146 -7.84 8.40 18.57
N LEU A 147 -8.19 7.11 18.46
CA LEU A 147 -8.34 6.44 17.17
C LEU A 147 -9.53 6.97 16.35
N ALA A 148 -10.63 7.36 17.00
CA ALA A 148 -11.81 7.93 16.34
C ALA A 148 -11.55 9.33 15.76
N LEU A 149 -10.62 10.09 16.36
CA LEU A 149 -10.20 11.42 15.90
C LEU A 149 -8.92 11.39 15.06
N ASP A 150 -8.24 10.25 14.97
CA ASP A 150 -7.02 10.14 14.19
C ASP A 150 -7.34 10.27 12.69
N PRO A 151 -6.65 11.18 11.97
CA PRO A 151 -6.91 11.41 10.55
C PRO A 151 -6.64 10.17 9.70
N THR A 152 -5.64 9.38 10.07
CA THR A 152 -5.22 8.20 9.31
C THR A 152 -6.22 7.06 9.46
N VAL A 153 -6.65 6.77 10.69
CA VAL A 153 -7.71 5.78 10.94
C VAL A 153 -8.98 6.18 10.22
N SER A 154 -9.37 7.46 10.33
CA SER A 154 -10.58 7.99 9.68
C SER A 154 -10.51 7.90 8.15
N ALA A 155 -9.33 8.15 7.55
CA ALA A 155 -9.09 8.00 6.12
C ALA A 155 -9.19 6.55 5.64
N HIS A 156 -8.75 5.59 6.46
CA HIS A 156 -8.64 4.18 6.07
C HIS A 156 -9.88 3.34 6.42
N MET A 157 -10.78 3.86 7.25
CA MET A 157 -12.00 3.16 7.67
C MET A 157 -12.92 2.69 6.51
N PRO A 158 -13.13 3.46 5.43
CA PRO A 158 -14.04 3.04 4.36
C PRO A 158 -13.33 2.31 3.22
N VAL A 159 -12.03 2.48 3.03
CA VAL A 159 -11.34 1.97 1.84
C VAL A 159 -11.06 0.46 1.94
N VAL A 160 -11.12 -0.23 0.79
CA VAL A 160 -10.77 -1.66 0.70
C VAL A 160 -9.25 -1.84 0.67
N MET A 161 -8.63 -1.66 1.84
CA MET A 161 -7.18 -1.75 2.02
C MET A 161 -6.77 -2.61 3.19
N THR A 162 -5.55 -3.13 3.14
CA THR A 162 -5.02 -4.08 4.14
C THR A 162 -4.33 -3.39 5.32
N ASP A 163 -4.10 -2.09 5.24
CA ASP A 163 -3.30 -1.29 6.18
C ASP A 163 -3.95 -1.15 7.57
N LEU A 164 -5.22 -0.72 7.63
CA LEU A 164 -5.91 -0.55 8.91
C LEU A 164 -6.26 -1.90 9.57
N PRO A 165 -6.72 -2.92 8.82
CA PRO A 165 -6.94 -4.25 9.40
C PRO A 165 -5.67 -4.86 10.01
N VAL A 166 -4.51 -4.77 9.35
CA VAL A 166 -3.26 -5.33 9.90
C VAL A 166 -2.86 -4.58 11.18
N ALA A 167 -3.09 -3.26 11.22
CA ALA A 167 -2.79 -2.43 12.38
C ALA A 167 -3.64 -2.81 13.60
N LEU A 168 -4.96 -2.92 13.41
CA LEU A 168 -5.91 -3.25 14.46
C LEU A 168 -5.78 -4.71 14.90
N LEU A 169 -5.74 -5.67 13.97
CA LEU A 169 -5.56 -7.10 14.30
C LEU A 169 -4.20 -7.35 14.96
N GLY A 170 -3.14 -6.66 14.54
CA GLY A 170 -1.83 -6.71 15.19
C GLY A 170 -1.91 -6.29 16.66
N THR A 171 -2.59 -5.17 16.93
CA THR A 171 -2.76 -4.64 18.30
C THR A 171 -3.69 -5.51 19.14
N ILE A 172 -4.73 -6.09 18.53
CA ILE A 172 -5.59 -7.12 19.13
C ILE A 172 -4.74 -8.34 19.52
N CYS A 173 -3.85 -8.82 18.66
CA CYS A 173 -2.94 -9.93 18.95
C CYS A 173 -1.97 -9.59 20.09
N CYS A 174 -1.49 -8.35 20.19
CA CYS A 174 -0.72 -7.88 21.37
C CYS A 174 -1.57 -8.00 22.66
N CYS A 175 -2.83 -7.55 22.62
CA CYS A 175 -3.75 -7.68 23.77
C CYS A 175 -3.97 -9.15 24.16
N LEU A 176 -4.26 -10.01 23.18
CA LEU A 176 -4.50 -11.43 23.39
C LEU A 176 -3.25 -12.15 23.91
N THR A 177 -2.06 -11.79 23.43
CA THR A 177 -0.78 -12.30 23.95
C THR A 177 -0.62 -11.97 25.42
N VAL A 178 -0.87 -10.70 25.80
CA VAL A 178 -0.84 -10.28 27.21
C VAL A 178 -1.85 -11.06 28.05
N LEU A 179 -3.08 -11.24 27.57
CA LEU A 179 -4.13 -11.96 28.28
C LEU A 179 -3.81 -13.46 28.39
N ALA A 180 -3.32 -14.09 27.33
CA ALA A 180 -2.94 -15.50 27.31
C ALA A 180 -1.83 -15.79 28.33
N LEU A 181 -0.77 -14.96 28.36
CA LEU A 181 0.34 -15.10 29.30
C LEU A 181 -0.06 -14.78 30.75
N ARG A 182 -0.97 -13.83 30.95
CA ARG A 182 -1.42 -13.38 32.29
C ARG A 182 -2.49 -14.30 32.88
N CYS A 183 -3.57 -14.54 32.14
CA CYS A 183 -4.75 -15.27 32.61
C CYS A 183 -4.61 -16.77 32.43
N ARG A 184 -3.75 -17.23 31.52
CA ARG A 184 -3.47 -18.66 31.27
C ARG A 184 -4.75 -19.46 31.02
N ARG A 185 -5.72 -18.90 30.30
CA ARG A 185 -6.95 -19.61 29.91
C ARG A 185 -6.79 -20.17 28.50
N TRP A 186 -7.33 -21.37 28.26
CA TRP A 186 -7.39 -21.95 26.91
C TRP A 186 -8.06 -21.00 25.92
N LEU A 187 -9.16 -20.36 26.32
CA LEU A 187 -9.87 -19.39 25.48
C LEU A 187 -8.96 -18.25 24.99
N ASP A 188 -8.10 -17.68 25.86
CA ASP A 188 -7.25 -16.56 25.45
C ASP A 188 -6.15 -17.02 24.45
N TRP A 189 -5.65 -18.26 24.58
CA TRP A 189 -4.72 -18.87 23.61
C TRP A 189 -5.40 -19.23 22.29
N LEU A 190 -6.61 -19.78 22.32
CA LEU A 190 -7.38 -20.09 21.10
C LEU A 190 -7.76 -18.81 20.35
N LEU A 191 -8.18 -17.76 21.07
CA LEU A 191 -8.43 -16.45 20.47
C LEU A 191 -7.16 -15.84 19.89
N LEU A 192 -6.00 -16.02 20.54
CA LEU A 192 -4.70 -15.61 19.98
C LEU A 192 -4.38 -16.37 18.68
N GLY A 193 -4.58 -17.68 18.64
CA GLY A 193 -4.40 -18.49 17.42
C GLY A 193 -5.31 -18.02 16.27
N LEU A 194 -6.61 -17.85 16.56
CA LEU A 194 -7.57 -17.29 15.61
C LEU A 194 -7.13 -15.89 15.12
N GLY A 195 -6.74 -15.01 16.05
CA GLY A 195 -6.28 -13.66 15.74
C GLY A 195 -5.02 -13.64 14.86
N ILE A 196 -4.03 -14.49 15.15
CA ILE A 196 -2.80 -14.60 14.35
C ILE A 196 -3.11 -15.14 12.95
N GLY A 197 -4.00 -16.13 12.81
CA GLY A 197 -4.41 -16.64 11.52
C GLY A 197 -5.09 -15.59 10.64
N LEU A 198 -6.02 -14.81 11.23
CA LEU A 198 -6.66 -13.67 10.56
C LEU A 198 -5.65 -12.57 10.21
N LEU A 199 -4.72 -12.26 11.12
CA LEU A 199 -3.66 -11.28 10.91
C LEU A 199 -2.76 -11.66 9.73
N LEU A 200 -2.28 -12.92 9.67
CA LEU A 200 -1.52 -13.44 8.52
C LEU A 200 -2.35 -13.39 7.23
N GLY A 201 -3.65 -13.65 7.33
CA GLY A 201 -4.61 -13.52 6.25
C GLY A 201 -4.86 -12.10 5.75
N THR A 202 -4.25 -11.06 6.36
CA THR A 202 -4.52 -9.65 6.07
C THR A 202 -3.49 -8.99 5.16
N LYS A 203 -2.19 -9.06 5.52
CA LYS A 203 -1.10 -8.36 4.79
C LYS A 203 0.23 -9.10 5.00
N HIS A 204 1.12 -9.09 4.01
CA HIS A 204 2.46 -9.70 4.14
C HIS A 204 3.42 -8.96 5.08
N SER A 205 3.01 -7.84 5.69
CA SER A 205 3.70 -7.26 6.85
C SER A 205 3.30 -7.92 8.18
N ALA A 206 2.26 -8.75 8.23
CA ALA A 206 1.83 -9.47 9.43
C ALA A 206 2.95 -10.32 10.10
N PRO A 207 3.83 -11.03 9.37
CA PRO A 207 4.95 -11.75 9.98
C PRO A 207 5.87 -10.87 10.85
N LEU A 208 6.00 -9.58 10.52
CA LEU A 208 6.76 -8.61 11.34
C LEU A 208 6.17 -8.42 12.74
N ILE A 209 4.87 -8.69 12.90
CA ILE A 209 4.15 -8.61 14.18
C ILE A 209 4.10 -9.99 14.84
N VAL A 210 3.81 -11.03 14.06
CA VAL A 210 3.62 -12.39 14.59
C VAL A 210 4.92 -12.95 15.16
N LEU A 211 6.06 -12.78 14.46
CA LEU A 211 7.33 -13.35 14.91
C LEU A 211 7.78 -12.82 16.28
N PRO A 212 7.79 -11.49 16.55
CA PRO A 212 8.11 -10.98 17.89
C PRO A 212 7.12 -11.40 18.98
N LEU A 213 5.83 -11.56 18.66
CA LEU A 213 4.85 -12.07 19.63
C LEU A 213 5.12 -13.53 19.99
N LEU A 214 5.42 -14.38 19.02
CA LEU A 214 5.74 -15.78 19.23
C LEU A 214 7.05 -15.95 20.00
N THR A 215 8.13 -15.29 19.58
CA THR A 215 9.44 -15.37 20.24
C THR A 215 9.41 -14.74 21.63
N GLY A 216 8.73 -13.61 21.81
CA GLY A 216 8.51 -12.99 23.10
C GLY A 216 7.70 -13.87 24.04
N SER A 217 6.64 -14.51 23.55
CA SER A 217 5.87 -15.49 24.32
C SER A 217 6.74 -16.68 24.74
N LEU A 218 7.51 -17.24 23.81
CA LEU A 218 8.43 -18.34 24.08
C LEU A 218 9.47 -17.97 25.14
N ALA A 219 10.11 -16.82 25.02
CA ALA A 219 11.08 -16.32 25.99
C ALA A 219 10.47 -16.14 27.39
N VAL A 220 9.25 -15.58 27.46
CA VAL A 220 8.53 -15.44 28.74
C VAL A 220 8.19 -16.80 29.34
N LEU A 221 7.76 -17.78 28.54
CA LEU A 221 7.45 -19.13 29.01
C LEU A 221 8.69 -19.89 29.47
N LEU A 222 9.81 -19.79 28.74
CA LEU A 222 11.10 -20.35 29.12
C LEU A 222 11.58 -19.74 30.44
N TRP A 223 11.60 -18.41 30.55
CA TRP A 223 11.97 -17.71 31.78
C TRP A 223 11.12 -18.17 32.98
N GLN A 224 9.80 -18.29 32.81
CA GLN A 224 8.91 -18.76 33.87
C GLN A 224 9.17 -20.22 34.28
N THR A 225 9.60 -21.06 33.34
CA THR A 225 9.90 -22.46 33.59
C THR A 225 11.21 -22.61 34.37
N PHE A 226 12.26 -21.88 33.96
CA PHE A 226 13.59 -21.95 34.60
C PHE A 226 13.66 -21.22 35.94
N GLN A 227 13.06 -20.04 36.09
CA GLN A 227 13.21 -19.21 37.29
C GLN A 227 12.23 -19.53 38.43
N ARG A 228 11.14 -20.25 38.16
CA ARG A 228 10.06 -20.42 39.16
C ARG A 228 9.72 -21.86 39.51
N HIS A 229 10.41 -22.87 38.95
CA HIS A 229 10.09 -24.30 39.13
C HIS A 229 8.57 -24.57 39.08
N ARG A 230 7.83 -23.85 38.21
CA ARG A 230 6.37 -23.94 38.17
C ARG A 230 5.93 -25.10 37.28
N ALA A 231 5.21 -26.06 37.88
CA ALA A 231 4.66 -27.24 37.22
C ALA A 231 3.78 -26.96 35.99
N ASP A 232 3.27 -25.74 35.80
CA ASP A 232 2.41 -25.37 34.67
C ASP A 232 3.16 -24.90 33.41
N GLY A 233 4.50 -24.89 33.41
CA GLY A 233 5.31 -24.52 32.25
C GLY A 233 4.96 -25.32 30.98
N PRO A 234 5.08 -26.66 30.99
CA PRO A 234 4.78 -27.52 29.85
C PRO A 234 3.37 -27.30 29.26
N ARG A 235 2.35 -27.12 30.11
CA ARG A 235 0.97 -26.86 29.70
C ARG A 235 0.80 -25.54 28.94
N GLN A 236 1.63 -24.52 29.18
CA GLN A 236 1.58 -23.29 28.39
C GLN A 236 2.26 -23.44 27.03
N PHE A 237 3.32 -24.25 26.91
CA PHE A 237 3.93 -24.56 25.62
C PHE A 237 2.95 -25.31 24.72
N GLU A 238 2.21 -26.28 25.28
CA GLU A 238 1.13 -26.99 24.58
C GLU A 238 0.08 -26.00 24.04
N ARG A 239 -0.37 -25.06 24.86
CA ARG A 239 -1.36 -24.04 24.46
C ARG A 239 -0.84 -23.10 23.37
N LEU A 240 0.42 -22.68 23.47
CA LEU A 240 1.07 -21.89 22.42
C LEU A 240 1.17 -22.67 21.12
N PHE A 241 1.52 -23.96 21.18
CA PHE A 241 1.56 -24.85 20.02
C PHE A 241 0.17 -25.00 19.38
N VAL A 242 -0.88 -25.28 20.19
CA VAL A 242 -2.26 -25.35 19.69
C VAL A 242 -2.69 -24.02 19.07
N ALA A 243 -2.33 -22.89 19.66
CA ALA A 243 -2.60 -21.57 19.08
C ALA A 243 -1.89 -21.38 17.73
N ALA A 244 -0.64 -21.84 17.58
CA ALA A 244 0.09 -21.78 16.33
C ALA A 244 -0.51 -22.69 15.25
N VAL A 245 -0.92 -23.91 15.61
CA VAL A 245 -1.64 -24.84 14.71
C VAL A 245 -2.97 -24.22 14.27
N LEU A 246 -3.74 -23.66 15.19
CA LEU A 246 -5.00 -22.98 14.88
C LEU A 246 -4.78 -21.77 13.97
N ALA A 247 -3.74 -20.97 14.21
CA ALA A 247 -3.40 -19.85 13.34
C ALA A 247 -3.14 -20.29 11.90
N MET A 248 -2.39 -21.40 11.74
CA MET A 248 -2.14 -21.98 10.43
C MET A 248 -3.42 -22.52 9.81
N ALA A 249 -4.25 -23.25 10.56
CA ALA A 249 -5.54 -23.76 10.08
C ALA A 249 -6.47 -22.63 9.61
N VAL A 250 -6.53 -21.51 10.34
CA VAL A 250 -7.30 -20.33 9.94
C VAL A 250 -6.73 -19.71 8.68
N LEU A 251 -5.40 -19.53 8.57
CA LEU A 251 -4.77 -19.04 7.34
C LEU A 251 -5.14 -19.92 6.15
N TRP A 252 -4.98 -21.24 6.26
CA TRP A 252 -5.34 -22.19 5.20
C TRP A 252 -6.84 -22.19 4.85
N SER A 253 -7.71 -21.96 5.83
CA SER A 253 -9.15 -21.87 5.60
C SER A 253 -9.52 -20.71 4.66
N LEU A 254 -8.77 -19.60 4.70
CA LEU A 254 -8.98 -18.46 3.80
C LEU A 254 -8.61 -18.77 2.34
N TYR A 255 -7.86 -19.86 2.11
CA TYR A 255 -7.51 -20.39 0.80
C TYR A 255 -8.28 -21.68 0.46
N GLY A 256 -9.36 -21.98 1.20
CA GLY A 256 -10.17 -23.17 1.00
C GLY A 256 -9.41 -24.48 1.19
N PHE A 257 -8.39 -24.49 2.06
CA PHE A 257 -7.49 -25.62 2.30
C PHE A 257 -6.81 -26.17 1.03
N ARG A 258 -6.55 -25.28 0.05
CA ARG A 258 -5.90 -25.65 -1.20
C ARG A 258 -4.49 -25.08 -1.29
N PHE A 259 -3.57 -25.89 -1.80
CA PHE A 259 -2.21 -25.43 -2.09
C PHE A 259 -2.17 -24.56 -3.36
N HIS A 260 -2.73 -25.04 -4.47
CA HIS A 260 -2.76 -24.32 -5.75
C HIS A 260 -3.79 -23.19 -5.79
N GLU A 261 -3.50 -22.16 -6.58
CA GLU A 261 -4.27 -20.92 -6.73
C GLU A 261 -5.62 -21.10 -7.44
N SER A 262 -5.75 -22.07 -8.34
CA SER A 262 -6.99 -22.35 -9.08
C SER A 262 -7.33 -23.85 -9.11
N ARG A 263 -8.54 -24.19 -9.57
CA ARG A 263 -8.99 -25.57 -9.84
C ARG A 263 -8.69 -26.01 -11.28
N GLU A 264 -8.30 -25.07 -12.13
CA GLU A 264 -8.08 -25.31 -13.55
C GLU A 264 -6.94 -26.30 -13.79
N ARG A 265 -7.14 -27.21 -14.76
CA ARG A 265 -6.16 -28.21 -15.18
C ARG A 265 -5.83 -28.04 -16.66
N ASP A 266 -4.56 -28.24 -17.00
CA ASP A 266 -4.12 -28.27 -18.39
C ASP A 266 -4.56 -29.55 -19.10
N ALA A 267 -4.31 -29.63 -20.41
CA ALA A 267 -4.64 -30.80 -21.22
C ALA A 267 -3.92 -32.09 -20.78
N LYS A 268 -2.85 -31.97 -19.96
CA LYS A 268 -2.09 -33.10 -19.40
C LYS A 268 -2.51 -33.43 -17.96
N GLY A 269 -3.55 -32.77 -17.43
CA GLY A 269 -4.07 -32.96 -16.07
C GLY A 269 -3.27 -32.26 -14.96
N GLY A 270 -2.20 -31.52 -15.32
CA GLY A 270 -1.43 -30.67 -14.42
C GLY A 270 -2.23 -29.44 -13.99
N TYR A 271 -1.92 -28.85 -12.85
CA TYR A 271 -2.54 -27.58 -12.45
C TYR A 271 -2.04 -26.46 -13.34
N VAL A 272 -2.96 -25.62 -13.84
CA VAL A 272 -2.57 -24.46 -14.66
C VAL A 272 -2.04 -23.37 -13.74
N GLU A 273 -0.73 -23.10 -13.85
CA GLU A 273 -0.03 -22.04 -13.11
C GLU A 273 -0.11 -20.69 -13.86
N THR A 274 -1.31 -20.26 -14.25
CA THR A 274 -1.49 -19.01 -15.02
C THR A 274 -1.63 -17.80 -14.09
N TYR A 275 -0.51 -17.40 -13.50
CA TYR A 275 -0.30 -16.00 -13.13
C TYR A 275 0.53 -15.31 -14.22
N ASN A 276 0.69 -13.97 -14.15
CA ASN A 276 1.59 -13.25 -15.07
C ASN A 276 3.03 -13.79 -15.04
N ARG A 277 3.44 -14.49 -13.97
CA ARG A 277 4.76 -15.10 -13.81
C ARG A 277 4.74 -16.28 -12.82
N PRO A 278 5.42 -17.41 -13.13
CA PRO A 278 5.51 -18.57 -12.24
C PRO A 278 6.12 -18.25 -10.86
N LEU A 279 5.73 -19.00 -9.83
CA LEU A 279 6.22 -18.81 -8.45
C LEU A 279 7.75 -18.97 -8.37
N ASP A 280 8.31 -20.00 -8.99
CA ASP A 280 9.75 -20.25 -8.93
C ASP A 280 10.57 -19.09 -9.51
N ALA A 281 10.08 -18.48 -10.60
CA ALA A 281 10.69 -17.29 -11.17
C ALA A 281 10.61 -16.09 -10.22
N LYS A 282 9.47 -15.91 -9.53
CA LYS A 282 9.30 -14.86 -8.52
C LYS A 282 10.18 -15.05 -7.29
N ILE A 283 10.37 -16.28 -6.84
CA ILE A 283 11.34 -16.58 -5.77
C ILE A 283 12.75 -16.28 -6.27
N HIS A 284 13.09 -16.64 -7.51
CA HIS A 284 14.41 -16.39 -8.09
C HIS A 284 14.77 -14.90 -8.17
N ASP A 285 13.78 -14.01 -8.32
CA ASP A 285 13.99 -12.55 -8.37
C ASP A 285 14.54 -11.95 -7.06
N LEU A 286 14.38 -12.65 -5.93
CA LEU A 286 14.89 -12.19 -4.63
C LEU A 286 16.42 -12.18 -4.60
N ARG A 287 16.99 -11.04 -4.21
CA ARG A 287 18.44 -10.88 -4.06
C ARG A 287 18.98 -11.72 -2.90
N SER A 288 18.23 -11.81 -1.79
CA SER A 288 18.66 -12.55 -0.60
C SER A 288 18.63 -14.07 -0.80
N PRO A 289 19.78 -14.78 -0.76
CA PRO A 289 19.80 -16.24 -0.88
C PRO A 289 19.09 -16.94 0.28
N VAL A 290 19.09 -16.33 1.47
CA VAL A 290 18.41 -16.86 2.66
C VAL A 290 16.89 -16.84 2.46
N LEU A 291 16.34 -15.73 1.97
CA LEU A 291 14.90 -15.62 1.69
C LEU A 291 14.49 -16.58 0.57
N ARG A 292 15.30 -16.71 -0.48
CA ARG A 292 15.09 -17.71 -1.55
C ARG A 292 15.03 -19.13 -1.01
N GLY A 293 16.01 -19.52 -0.21
CA GLY A 293 16.06 -20.86 0.41
C GLY A 293 14.86 -21.12 1.30
N ALA A 294 14.45 -20.13 2.10
CA ALA A 294 13.29 -20.23 2.97
C ALA A 294 11.98 -20.42 2.18
N LEU A 295 11.72 -19.60 1.16
CA LEU A 295 10.50 -19.72 0.34
C LEU A 295 10.49 -20.98 -0.52
N THR A 296 11.64 -21.38 -1.06
CA THR A 296 11.77 -22.65 -1.80
C THR A 296 11.44 -23.84 -0.90
N THR A 297 11.96 -23.83 0.34
CA THR A 297 11.67 -24.88 1.33
C THR A 297 10.19 -24.86 1.72
N ALA A 298 9.61 -23.69 1.96
CA ALA A 298 8.19 -23.55 2.29
C ALA A 298 7.28 -24.05 1.16
N THR A 299 7.70 -23.86 -0.10
CA THR A 299 7.01 -24.36 -1.30
C THR A 299 7.10 -25.89 -1.37
N ARG A 300 8.30 -26.46 -1.21
CA ARG A 300 8.52 -27.93 -1.23
C ARG A 300 7.74 -28.65 -0.15
N LEU A 301 7.74 -28.10 1.07
CA LEU A 301 7.04 -28.67 2.24
C LEU A 301 5.56 -28.29 2.30
N ARG A 302 5.08 -27.44 1.38
CA ARG A 302 3.70 -26.92 1.34
C ARG A 302 3.26 -26.35 2.69
N LEU A 303 4.10 -25.52 3.32
CA LEU A 303 3.81 -24.98 4.67
C LEU A 303 2.62 -24.02 4.68
N VAL A 304 2.44 -23.28 3.60
CA VAL A 304 1.38 -22.30 3.39
C VAL A 304 0.86 -22.40 1.94
N PRO A 305 -0.33 -21.87 1.64
CA PRO A 305 -0.87 -21.84 0.28
C PRO A 305 0.09 -21.20 -0.71
N ARG A 306 0.12 -21.71 -1.95
CA ARG A 306 1.04 -21.25 -2.99
C ARG A 306 0.82 -19.79 -3.37
N ALA A 307 -0.43 -19.34 -3.48
CA ALA A 307 -0.77 -17.94 -3.71
C ALA A 307 -0.24 -17.01 -2.60
N TYR A 308 -0.22 -17.48 -1.34
CA TYR A 308 0.39 -16.74 -0.23
C TYR A 308 1.91 -16.62 -0.39
N LEU A 309 2.59 -17.70 -0.81
CA LEU A 309 4.04 -17.68 -1.07
C LEU A 309 4.38 -16.74 -2.23
N TRP A 310 3.55 -16.76 -3.27
CA TRP A 310 3.68 -15.87 -4.42
C TRP A 310 3.62 -14.40 -3.98
N GLY A 311 2.58 -14.02 -3.23
CA GLY A 311 2.44 -12.64 -2.74
C GLY A 311 3.54 -12.23 -1.78
N LEU A 312 4.03 -13.16 -0.96
CA LEU A 312 5.15 -12.92 -0.05
C LEU A 312 6.46 -12.71 -0.82
N ALA A 313 6.73 -13.49 -1.86
CA ALA A 313 7.91 -13.32 -2.71
C ALA A 313 7.88 -11.94 -3.40
N ASP A 314 6.74 -11.56 -3.97
CA ASP A 314 6.57 -10.25 -4.61
C ASP A 314 6.74 -9.09 -3.62
N THR A 315 6.14 -9.18 -2.44
CA THR A 315 6.25 -8.15 -1.40
C THR A 315 7.68 -8.04 -0.84
N LEU A 316 8.40 -9.15 -0.68
CA LEU A 316 9.80 -9.11 -0.25
C LEU A 316 10.68 -8.44 -1.31
N ARG A 317 10.48 -8.78 -2.59
CA ARG A 317 11.26 -8.24 -3.70
C ARG A 317 10.99 -6.76 -3.95
N ALA A 318 9.72 -6.36 -4.00
CA ALA A 318 9.31 -4.99 -4.32
C ALA A 318 9.23 -4.09 -3.09
N GLY A 319 8.96 -4.64 -1.90
CA GLY A 319 8.76 -3.87 -0.68
C GLY A 319 9.99 -3.77 0.22
N VAL A 320 10.70 -4.89 0.45
CA VAL A 320 11.83 -4.94 1.40
C VAL A 320 13.17 -4.71 0.71
N GLU A 321 13.41 -5.34 -0.44
CA GLU A 321 14.67 -5.16 -1.18
C GLU A 321 14.74 -3.83 -1.95
N GLY A 322 13.60 -3.15 -2.12
CA GLY A 322 13.47 -1.82 -2.72
C GLY A 322 12.55 -1.80 -3.93
N ARG A 323 11.91 -0.65 -4.16
CA ARG A 323 11.10 -0.36 -5.33
C ARG A 323 11.71 0.80 -6.12
N PRO A 324 11.98 0.67 -7.43
CA PRO A 324 12.49 1.75 -8.25
C PRO A 324 11.36 2.76 -8.53
N SER A 325 10.99 3.52 -7.52
CA SER A 325 9.97 4.55 -7.57
C SER A 325 10.56 5.81 -6.98
N LEU A 326 10.51 6.91 -7.73
CA LEU A 326 10.94 8.22 -7.23
C LEU A 326 9.84 8.79 -6.35
N ILE A 327 10.17 9.06 -5.10
CA ILE A 327 9.23 9.62 -4.13
C ILE A 327 9.85 10.89 -3.54
N ARG A 328 9.05 11.95 -3.51
CA ARG A 328 9.43 13.19 -2.84
C ARG A 328 8.97 13.15 -1.39
N ALA A 329 9.89 13.46 -0.48
CA ALA A 329 9.58 13.69 0.92
C ALA A 329 10.44 14.84 1.45
N PHE A 330 9.82 15.76 2.19
CA PHE A 330 10.48 16.96 2.73
C PHE A 330 11.24 17.77 1.66
N GLY A 331 10.69 17.85 0.45
CA GLY A 331 11.27 18.60 -0.67
C GLY A 331 12.50 17.96 -1.33
N ARG A 332 12.87 16.73 -0.96
CA ARG A 332 13.94 15.95 -1.58
C ARG A 332 13.37 14.71 -2.24
N ASP A 333 14.01 14.29 -3.33
CA ASP A 333 13.62 13.12 -4.10
C ASP A 333 14.51 11.94 -3.71
N TYR A 334 13.91 10.76 -3.54
CA TYR A 334 14.61 9.53 -3.21
C TYR A 334 14.11 8.37 -4.09
N ILE A 335 15.02 7.47 -4.46
CA ILE A 335 14.76 6.26 -5.24
C ILE A 335 15.10 5.05 -4.37
N ASP A 336 14.32 3.98 -4.48
CA ASP A 336 14.43 2.71 -3.74
C ASP A 336 14.20 2.83 -2.23
N HIS A 337 15.03 3.62 -1.54
CA HIS A 337 15.10 3.74 -0.09
C HIS A 337 15.28 5.20 0.34
N ALA A 338 14.65 5.59 1.44
CA ALA A 338 14.95 6.86 2.10
C ALA A 338 15.90 6.69 3.29
N PRO A 339 16.61 7.77 3.69
CA PRO A 339 17.30 7.82 4.96
C PRO A 339 16.41 7.39 6.13
N TRP A 340 17.00 6.71 7.12
CA TRP A 340 16.30 6.11 8.26
C TRP A 340 15.35 7.05 9.01
N TRP A 341 15.56 8.36 8.96
CA TRP A 341 14.77 9.37 9.66
C TRP A 341 13.49 9.82 8.91
N ILE A 342 13.44 9.68 7.58
CA ILE A 342 12.30 10.11 6.73
C ILE A 342 10.99 9.42 7.15
N PRO A 343 10.93 8.08 7.18
CA PRO A 343 10.09 7.32 8.08
C PRO A 343 9.38 8.02 9.26
N PHE A 344 10.18 8.41 10.26
CA PHE A 344 9.70 8.98 11.50
C PHE A 344 9.16 10.38 11.30
N ALA A 345 9.80 11.15 10.42
CA ALA A 345 9.35 12.49 10.09
C ALA A 345 7.99 12.46 9.39
N ASP A 346 7.73 11.52 8.47
CA ASP A 346 6.43 11.33 7.82
C ASP A 346 5.33 11.01 8.85
N LEU A 347 5.60 10.07 9.77
CA LEU A 347 4.72 9.80 10.91
C LEU A 347 4.46 11.05 11.76
N PHE A 348 5.51 11.84 12.02
CA PHE A 348 5.42 13.06 12.84
C PHE A 348 4.52 14.12 12.21
N VAL A 349 4.53 14.25 10.88
CA VAL A 349 3.73 15.27 10.17
C VAL A 349 2.32 14.80 9.83
N LYS A 350 2.08 13.48 9.76
CA LYS A 350 0.75 12.93 9.47
C LYS A 350 -0.13 12.78 10.72
N LEU A 351 0.46 12.77 11.91
CA LEU A 351 -0.30 12.72 13.16
C LEU A 351 -0.57 14.13 13.73
N PRO A 352 -1.72 14.36 14.38
CA PRO A 352 -1.93 15.58 15.16
C PRO A 352 -0.86 15.75 16.25
N LEU A 353 -0.24 16.93 16.34
CA LEU A 353 0.82 17.20 17.32
C LEU A 353 0.41 16.95 18.79
N PRO A 354 -0.81 17.29 19.24
CA PRO A 354 -1.21 17.00 20.62
C PRO A 354 -1.35 15.51 20.91
N PHE A 355 -1.77 14.71 19.91
CA PHE A 355 -1.82 13.25 20.02
C PHE A 355 -0.40 12.71 20.20
N LEU A 356 0.53 13.14 19.36
CA LEU A 356 1.92 12.71 19.42
C LEU A 356 2.61 13.13 20.72
N ALA A 357 2.36 14.35 21.21
CA ALA A 357 2.89 14.83 22.48
C ALA A 357 2.42 13.96 23.66
N LEU A 358 1.14 13.59 23.70
CA LEU A 358 0.62 12.67 24.72
C LEU A 358 1.18 11.25 24.57
N ALA A 359 1.35 10.75 23.34
CA ALA A 359 1.97 9.46 23.10
C ALA A 359 3.42 9.42 23.60
N ILE A 360 4.22 10.45 23.28
CA ILE A 360 5.60 10.61 23.76
C ILE A 360 5.60 10.72 25.29
N ALA A 361 4.73 11.54 25.89
CA ALA A 361 4.62 11.65 27.34
C ALA A 361 4.33 10.29 27.99
N GLY A 362 3.43 9.49 27.40
CA GLY A 362 3.12 8.14 27.88
C GLY A 362 4.31 7.19 27.79
N ILE A 363 5.08 7.24 26.70
CA ILE A 363 6.31 6.47 26.54
C ILE A 363 7.35 6.90 27.57
N VAL A 364 7.54 8.21 27.78
CA VAL A 364 8.49 8.76 28.77
C VAL A 364 8.08 8.35 30.18
N MET A 365 6.80 8.41 30.53
CA MET A 365 6.29 7.95 31.82
C MET A 365 6.56 6.45 32.04
N TYR A 366 6.36 5.64 31.01
CA TYR A 366 6.66 4.20 31.06
C TYR A 366 8.17 3.95 31.23
N ALA A 367 9.01 4.59 30.42
CA ALA A 367 10.47 4.45 30.46
C ALA A 367 11.07 4.95 31.78
N ALA A 368 10.56 6.07 32.31
CA ALA A 368 10.93 6.63 33.60
C ALA A 368 10.33 5.87 34.80
N ARG A 369 9.66 4.73 34.56
CA ARG A 369 9.05 3.87 35.58
C ARG A 369 8.03 4.59 36.48
N LYS A 370 7.40 5.66 35.98
CA LYS A 370 6.35 6.43 36.68
C LYS A 370 4.96 5.80 36.53
N VAL A 371 4.83 4.75 35.73
CA VAL A 371 3.58 4.03 35.49
C VAL A 371 3.45 2.86 36.47
N PRO A 372 2.28 2.67 37.14
CA PRO A 372 2.07 1.54 38.04
C PRO A 372 2.36 0.19 37.37
N GLY A 373 3.00 -0.74 38.10
CA GLY A 373 3.44 -2.03 37.54
C GLY A 373 2.34 -2.87 36.86
N LYS A 374 1.07 -2.73 37.29
CA LYS A 374 -0.08 -3.39 36.67
C LYS A 374 -0.36 -2.90 35.23
N ILE A 375 0.02 -1.66 34.92
CA ILE A 375 -0.09 -1.02 33.60
C ILE A 375 1.25 -1.14 32.86
N ALA A 376 2.39 -0.95 33.54
CA ALA A 376 3.70 -1.01 32.91
C ALA A 376 4.02 -2.40 32.32
N ARG A 377 3.67 -3.49 33.02
CA ARG A 377 3.92 -4.86 32.52
C ARG A 377 3.25 -5.12 31.16
N PRO A 378 1.93 -4.92 30.98
CA PRO A 378 1.32 -5.03 29.66
C PRO A 378 1.88 -4.02 28.64
N LEU A 379 2.15 -2.77 29.04
CA LEU A 379 2.76 -1.77 28.14
C LEU A 379 4.08 -2.24 27.54
N SER A 380 4.85 -3.10 28.22
CA SER A 380 6.10 -3.64 27.68
C SER A 380 5.94 -4.40 26.36
N VAL A 381 4.82 -5.10 26.15
CA VAL A 381 4.53 -5.81 24.89
C VAL A 381 4.29 -4.80 23.77
N PHE A 382 3.47 -3.78 24.02
CA PHE A 382 3.19 -2.73 23.04
C PHE A 382 4.43 -1.87 22.74
N PHE A 383 5.25 -1.58 23.76
CA PHE A 383 6.51 -0.86 23.60
C PHE A 383 7.50 -1.67 22.76
N ALA A 384 7.73 -2.95 23.11
CA ALA A 384 8.62 -3.83 22.35
C ALA A 384 8.17 -3.95 20.88
N MET A 385 6.87 -4.10 20.66
CA MET A 385 6.31 -4.17 19.31
C MET A 385 6.51 -2.86 18.54
N LEU A 386 6.28 -1.71 19.16
CA LEU A 386 6.52 -0.41 18.57
C LEU A 386 8.00 -0.24 18.18
N ILE A 387 8.93 -0.61 19.05
CA ILE A 387 10.37 -0.53 18.79
C ILE A 387 10.79 -1.47 17.66
N VAL A 388 10.36 -2.74 17.67
CA VAL A 388 10.68 -3.70 16.60
C VAL A 388 10.17 -3.19 15.26
N PHE A 389 8.92 -2.73 15.21
CA PHE A 389 8.32 -2.21 14.00
C PHE A 389 9.05 -0.97 13.47
N LEU A 390 9.25 0.04 14.31
CA LEU A 390 9.95 1.27 13.93
C LEU A 390 11.39 1.00 13.47
N THR A 391 12.10 0.11 14.16
CA THR A 391 13.47 -0.27 13.79
C THR A 391 13.51 -0.98 12.45
N PHE A 392 12.56 -1.90 12.20
CA PHE A 392 12.49 -2.60 10.92
C PHE A 392 12.28 -1.63 9.76
N ILE A 393 11.31 -0.72 9.87
CA ILE A 393 11.02 0.18 8.76
C ILE A 393 12.16 1.19 8.56
N ALA A 394 12.73 1.73 9.64
CA ALA A 394 13.87 2.65 9.57
C ALA A 394 15.11 2.01 8.93
N LYS A 395 15.42 0.75 9.30
CA LYS A 395 16.55 0.01 8.73
C LYS A 395 16.39 -0.26 7.24
N ASN A 396 15.16 -0.55 6.80
CA ASN A 396 14.88 -0.87 5.40
C ASN A 396 14.45 0.35 4.57
N GLY A 397 14.49 1.58 5.12
CA GLY A 397 14.19 2.80 4.37
C GLY A 397 12.83 2.83 3.68
N ILE A 398 11.83 2.08 4.15
CA ILE A 398 10.56 1.87 3.44
C ILE A 398 9.64 3.08 3.69
N PHE A 399 9.44 3.92 2.67
CA PHE A 399 8.64 5.15 2.81
C PHE A 399 7.73 5.48 1.62
N TYR A 400 7.80 4.71 0.52
CA TYR A 400 7.09 5.03 -0.72
C TYR A 400 5.57 5.12 -0.58
N ALA A 401 4.96 4.23 0.21
CA ALA A 401 3.53 4.23 0.49
C ALA A 401 3.12 5.24 1.59
N GLY A 402 4.04 6.12 2.02
CA GLY A 402 3.81 7.06 3.10
C GLY A 402 3.30 6.38 4.37
N LEU A 403 2.34 7.00 5.06
CA LEU A 403 1.81 6.57 6.36
C LEU A 403 1.16 5.17 6.34
N ARG A 404 0.77 4.66 5.16
CA ARG A 404 0.21 3.30 5.02
C ARG A 404 1.15 2.24 5.60
N HIS A 405 2.46 2.39 5.37
CA HIS A 405 3.48 1.50 5.94
C HIS A 405 3.71 1.68 7.43
N TRP A 406 3.23 2.77 8.02
CA TRP A 406 3.41 3.12 9.43
C TRP A 406 2.15 2.93 10.26
N LEU A 407 1.02 2.61 9.63
CA LEU A 407 -0.30 2.64 10.27
C LEU A 407 -0.39 1.72 11.50
N PHE A 408 0.41 0.65 11.57
CA PHE A 408 0.48 -0.18 12.77
C PHE A 408 1.02 0.54 14.01
N ALA A 409 1.86 1.57 13.86
CA ALA A 409 2.34 2.37 14.98
C ALA A 409 1.22 3.20 15.63
N VAL A 410 0.19 3.61 14.87
CA VAL A 410 -0.88 4.51 15.33
C VAL A 410 -1.66 3.95 16.53
N PRO A 411 -2.23 2.72 16.49
CA PRO A 411 -2.90 2.15 17.66
C PRO A 411 -1.97 1.89 18.85
N LEU A 412 -0.68 1.62 18.61
CA LEU A 412 0.29 1.49 19.71
C LEU A 412 0.52 2.85 20.39
N LEU A 413 0.72 3.92 19.60
CA LEU A 413 0.86 5.29 20.09
C LEU A 413 -0.41 5.78 20.80
N ALA A 414 -1.60 5.40 20.32
CA ALA A 414 -2.89 5.70 20.96
C ALA A 414 -2.99 5.13 22.38
N ILE A 415 -2.44 3.93 22.62
CA ILE A 415 -2.39 3.32 23.96
C ILE A 415 -1.46 4.12 24.89
N PHE A 416 -0.30 4.59 24.40
CA PHE A 416 0.59 5.43 25.20
C PHE A 416 -0.02 6.81 25.46
N ALA A 417 -0.69 7.42 24.48
CA ALA A 417 -1.41 8.68 24.65
C ALA A 417 -2.52 8.54 25.68
N ALA A 418 -3.27 7.43 25.65
CA ALA A 418 -4.26 7.10 26.68
C ALA A 418 -3.63 6.97 28.08
N CYS A 419 -2.43 6.38 28.19
CA CYS A 419 -1.71 6.27 29.46
C CYS A 419 -1.39 7.64 30.06
N ALA A 420 -0.86 8.56 29.25
CA ALA A 420 -0.59 9.93 29.69
C ALA A 420 -1.88 10.67 30.02
N ALA A 421 -2.90 10.58 29.17
CA ALA A 421 -4.17 11.25 29.35
C ALA A 421 -4.87 10.84 30.65
N VAL A 422 -4.95 9.54 30.93
CA VAL A 422 -5.55 9.02 32.16
C VAL A 422 -4.75 9.46 33.39
N ALA A 423 -3.42 9.42 33.33
CA ALA A 423 -2.59 9.91 34.44
C ALA A 423 -2.77 11.42 34.69
N CYS A 424 -2.93 12.24 33.64
CA CYS A 424 -3.26 13.65 33.77
C CYS A 424 -4.63 13.86 34.44
N LEU A 425 -5.65 13.07 34.07
CA LEU A 425 -6.99 13.16 34.66
C LEU A 425 -7.03 12.77 36.15
N GLU A 426 -6.14 11.87 36.57
CA GLU A 426 -6.01 11.45 37.97
C GLU A 426 -5.12 12.39 38.81
N HIS A 427 -4.47 13.37 38.19
CA HIS A 427 -3.57 14.30 38.86
C HIS A 427 -4.32 15.33 39.74
N PRO A 428 -3.81 15.71 40.93
CA PRO A 428 -4.49 16.67 41.80
C PRO A 428 -4.63 18.08 41.18
N GLY A 429 -3.60 18.55 40.49
CA GLY A 429 -3.57 19.88 39.86
C GLY A 429 -4.62 20.07 38.75
N ARG A 430 -5.48 21.09 38.89
CA ARG A 430 -6.57 21.39 37.92
C ARG A 430 -6.07 21.66 36.49
N PHE A 431 -4.91 22.30 36.35
CA PHE A 431 -4.34 22.61 35.03
C PHE A 431 -3.86 21.35 34.30
N ILE A 432 -3.28 20.39 35.02
CA ILE A 432 -2.83 19.11 34.44
C ILE A 432 -4.03 18.28 34.00
N ARG A 433 -5.13 18.28 34.77
CA ARG A 433 -6.39 17.63 34.38
C ARG A 433 -7.03 18.22 33.12
N ALA A 434 -6.75 19.48 32.80
CA ALA A 434 -7.24 20.13 31.59
C ALA A 434 -6.43 19.76 30.33
N ILE A 435 -5.20 19.23 30.47
CA ILE A 435 -4.31 18.91 29.33
C ILE A 435 -4.98 17.95 28.32
N PRO A 436 -5.59 16.81 28.73
CA PRO A 436 -6.18 15.89 27.77
C PRO A 436 -7.35 16.52 27.01
N LEU A 437 -8.18 17.33 27.69
CA LEU A 437 -9.27 18.04 27.04
C LEU A 437 -8.76 19.08 26.04
N ALA A 438 -7.76 19.88 26.42
CA ALA A 438 -7.12 20.83 25.51
C ALA A 438 -6.49 20.13 24.30
N ALA A 439 -5.82 19.01 24.50
CA ALA A 439 -5.25 18.21 23.43
C ALA A 439 -6.34 17.67 22.49
N LEU A 440 -7.45 17.16 23.02
CA LEU A 440 -8.59 16.69 22.21
C LEU A 440 -9.20 17.81 21.38
N LEU A 441 -9.37 19.01 21.95
CA LEU A 441 -9.85 20.18 21.19
C LEU A 441 -8.88 20.57 20.08
N LEU A 442 -7.57 20.60 20.36
CA LEU A 442 -6.53 20.91 19.37
C LEU A 442 -6.36 19.83 18.29
N ILE A 443 -6.77 18.59 18.56
CA ILE A 443 -6.87 17.52 17.56
C ILE A 443 -8.14 17.71 16.71
N ALA A 444 -9.27 17.95 17.36
CA ALA A 444 -10.58 18.05 16.72
C ALA A 444 -10.67 19.25 15.74
N LEU A 445 -10.14 20.41 16.14
CA LEU A 445 -10.16 21.65 15.35
C LEU A 445 -9.65 21.47 13.90
N PRO A 446 -8.45 20.90 13.66
CA PRO A 446 -7.95 20.70 12.31
C PRO A 446 -8.44 19.40 11.63
N THR A 447 -9.06 18.46 12.35
CA THR A 447 -9.44 17.14 11.78
C THR A 447 -10.92 17.09 11.39
N LEU A 448 -11.83 17.43 12.30
CA LEU A 448 -13.28 17.29 12.09
C LEU A 448 -13.82 18.08 10.88
N PRO A 449 -13.33 19.29 10.54
CA PRO A 449 -13.84 20.01 9.38
C PRO A 449 -13.38 19.43 8.03
N GLN A 450 -12.36 18.58 7.98
CA GLN A 450 -11.81 18.11 6.71
C GLN A 450 -12.75 17.11 6.04
N ARG A 451 -12.91 17.25 4.71
CA ARG A 451 -13.66 16.31 3.86
C ARG A 451 -12.76 15.44 2.96
N ARG A 452 -11.43 15.61 3.11
CA ARG A 452 -10.36 14.83 2.47
C ARG A 452 -9.26 14.55 3.50
N ILE A 453 -9.63 13.86 4.57
CA ILE A 453 -8.73 13.64 5.71
C ILE A 453 -7.51 12.77 5.35
N TRP A 454 -7.55 12.04 4.23
CA TRP A 454 -6.38 11.34 3.70
C TRP A 454 -5.18 12.27 3.49
N GLU A 455 -5.45 13.49 3.01
CA GLU A 455 -4.45 14.54 2.75
C GLU A 455 -3.93 15.21 4.03
N TYR A 456 -4.46 14.83 5.19
CA TYR A 456 -4.10 15.47 6.46
C TYR A 456 -2.58 15.44 6.66
N HIS A 457 -2.05 16.63 6.89
CA HIS A 457 -0.72 16.88 7.41
C HIS A 457 -0.85 18.01 8.42
N ASN A 458 -0.10 17.93 9.51
CA ASN A 458 -0.10 18.95 10.54
C ASN A 458 0.69 20.19 10.10
N ILE A 459 0.68 21.21 10.95
CA ILE A 459 1.25 22.53 10.66
C ILE A 459 2.76 22.51 10.33
N LEU A 460 3.53 21.51 10.81
CA LEU A 460 4.97 21.41 10.53
C LEU A 460 5.26 21.06 9.06
N ALA A 461 4.32 20.44 8.35
CA ALA A 461 4.39 20.16 6.92
C ALA A 461 3.69 21.24 6.07
N GLY A 462 3.32 22.39 6.67
CA GLY A 462 2.55 23.45 6.00
C GLY A 462 1.03 23.24 6.02
N GLY A 463 0.54 22.24 6.75
CA GLY A 463 -0.87 21.89 6.82
C GLY A 463 -1.36 21.13 5.59
N SER A 464 -2.60 20.62 5.67
CA SER A 464 -3.18 19.74 4.64
C SER A 464 -3.30 20.43 3.27
N GLY A 465 -3.46 21.75 3.24
CA GLY A 465 -3.55 22.54 1.99
C GLY A 465 -2.21 22.81 1.28
N ASN A 466 -1.06 22.59 1.94
CA ASN A 466 0.27 22.89 1.36
C ASN A 466 1.25 21.72 1.41
N ALA A 467 0.92 20.61 2.08
CA ALA A 467 1.81 19.45 2.18
C ALA A 467 2.26 18.90 0.82
N TRP A 468 1.42 18.99 -0.21
CA TRP A 468 1.75 18.60 -1.58
C TRP A 468 3.01 19.28 -2.14
N ARG A 469 3.45 20.40 -1.57
CA ARG A 469 4.72 21.07 -1.95
C ARG A 469 5.95 20.26 -1.57
N TYR A 470 5.84 19.46 -0.51
CA TYR A 470 6.96 18.76 0.12
C TYR A 470 6.88 17.24 -0.01
N PHE A 471 5.72 16.69 -0.37
CA PHE A 471 5.48 15.26 -0.44
C PHE A 471 4.89 14.85 -1.80
N ASP A 472 5.39 13.75 -2.34
CA ASP A 472 4.85 13.00 -3.49
C ASP A 472 4.82 11.50 -3.20
N ASN A 473 4.15 11.15 -2.12
CA ASN A 473 3.93 9.77 -1.73
C ASN A 473 2.43 9.51 -1.61
N GLU A 474 2.08 8.27 -1.30
CA GLU A 474 0.68 7.87 -1.11
C GLU A 474 0.03 8.48 0.15
N SER A 475 0.78 9.24 0.97
CA SER A 475 0.22 10.07 2.05
C SER A 475 -0.49 11.32 1.56
N ILE A 476 -0.25 11.78 0.32
CA ILE A 476 -1.00 12.89 -0.25
C ILE A 476 -2.32 12.38 -0.79
N ASP A 477 -2.27 11.50 -1.78
CA ASP A 477 -3.46 10.80 -2.25
C ASP A 477 -3.06 9.50 -2.96
N LEU A 478 -4.07 8.70 -3.28
CA LEU A 478 -4.01 7.48 -4.08
C LEU A 478 -5.06 7.48 -5.21
N GLY A 479 -5.28 8.64 -5.83
CA GLY A 479 -6.16 8.83 -6.99
C GLY A 479 -7.61 9.21 -6.68
N GLN A 480 -7.96 9.53 -5.44
CA GLN A 480 -9.35 9.75 -4.99
C GLN A 480 -10.01 11.06 -5.51
N ARG A 481 -9.39 11.79 -6.44
CA ARG A 481 -9.92 13.05 -6.99
C ARG A 481 -10.63 12.91 -8.36
N SER A 482 -10.90 11.69 -8.82
CA SER A 482 -11.52 11.44 -10.13
C SER A 482 -12.83 12.23 -10.35
N ASP A 483 -13.71 12.27 -9.34
CA ASP A 483 -15.01 12.95 -9.47
C ASP A 483 -14.87 14.48 -9.60
N GLU A 484 -13.94 15.09 -8.86
CA GLU A 484 -13.66 16.53 -8.98
C GLU A 484 -13.02 16.88 -10.32
N ILE A 485 -12.13 16.01 -10.83
CA ILE A 485 -11.52 16.17 -12.15
C ILE A 485 -12.58 16.08 -13.25
N ALA A 486 -13.50 15.13 -13.16
CA ALA A 486 -14.58 14.98 -14.13
C ALA A 486 -15.57 16.15 -14.08
N ALA A 487 -15.90 16.64 -12.88
CA ALA A 487 -16.72 17.85 -12.73
C ALA A 487 -16.04 19.06 -13.38
N PHE A 488 -14.74 19.24 -13.16
CA PHE A 488 -13.98 20.33 -13.78
C PHE A 488 -13.92 20.19 -15.31
N TYR A 489 -13.70 18.97 -15.83
CA TYR A 489 -13.70 18.68 -17.27
C TYR A 489 -15.01 19.10 -17.92
N LYS A 490 -16.15 18.67 -17.35
CA LYS A 490 -17.48 18.97 -17.88
C LYS A 490 -17.81 20.46 -17.88
N ALA A 491 -17.35 21.20 -16.87
CA ALA A 491 -17.64 22.63 -16.76
C ALA A 491 -16.69 23.54 -17.55
N ASN A 492 -15.43 23.12 -17.76
CA ASN A 492 -14.38 24.05 -18.23
C ASN A 492 -13.54 23.57 -19.42
N MET A 493 -13.42 22.25 -19.64
CA MET A 493 -12.51 21.68 -20.65
C MET A 493 -13.23 21.20 -21.89
N ALA A 494 -14.36 20.51 -21.70
CA ALA A 494 -15.12 19.92 -22.78
C ALA A 494 -15.48 20.97 -23.86
N PRO A 495 -15.44 20.61 -25.15
CA PRO A 495 -15.17 19.27 -25.71
C PRO A 495 -13.68 18.98 -25.95
N VAL A 496 -12.74 19.79 -25.44
CA VAL A 496 -11.30 19.57 -25.65
C VAL A 496 -10.78 18.53 -24.67
N ASP A 497 -10.27 17.43 -25.21
CA ASP A 497 -9.75 16.33 -24.41
C ASP A 497 -8.40 16.72 -23.77
N PRO A 498 -8.24 16.56 -22.45
CA PRO A 498 -7.00 16.88 -21.75
C PRO A 498 -6.01 15.72 -21.78
N LEU A 499 -4.74 16.06 -21.56
CA LEU A 499 -3.70 15.11 -21.22
C LEU A 499 -3.62 14.91 -19.70
N TYR A 500 -3.66 13.65 -19.26
CA TYR A 500 -3.62 13.30 -17.84
C TYR A 500 -2.22 12.88 -17.39
N GLY A 501 -1.57 13.78 -16.65
CA GLY A 501 -0.38 13.49 -15.84
C GLY A 501 -0.71 13.02 -14.43
N TYR A 502 -1.95 13.18 -13.93
CA TYR A 502 -2.32 12.75 -12.58
C TYR A 502 -2.46 11.22 -12.46
N TRP A 503 -1.95 10.63 -11.37
CA TRP A 503 -2.15 9.22 -11.04
C TRP A 503 -3.57 9.01 -10.50
N THR A 504 -4.50 8.77 -11.43
CA THR A 504 -5.95 8.52 -11.23
C THR A 504 -6.37 7.18 -11.82
N VAL A 505 -7.55 6.71 -11.42
CA VAL A 505 -8.24 5.58 -12.04
C VAL A 505 -8.86 6.03 -13.37
N ARG A 506 -8.08 5.95 -14.46
CA ARG A 506 -8.48 6.40 -15.81
C ARG A 506 -9.82 5.82 -16.28
N GLU A 507 -10.08 4.54 -15.99
CA GLU A 507 -11.35 3.91 -16.37
C GLU A 507 -12.55 4.48 -15.61
N GLN A 508 -12.36 5.00 -14.40
CA GLN A 508 -13.42 5.73 -13.70
C GLN A 508 -13.74 7.06 -14.41
N LEU A 509 -12.72 7.81 -14.84
CA LEU A 509 -12.93 9.04 -15.61
C LEU A 509 -13.67 8.75 -16.92
N LYS A 510 -13.27 7.72 -17.66
CA LYS A 510 -13.96 7.28 -18.89
C LYS A 510 -15.42 6.91 -18.63
N ALA A 511 -15.71 6.17 -17.56
CA ALA A 511 -17.07 5.83 -17.15
C ALA A 511 -17.94 7.07 -16.83
N GLN A 512 -17.31 8.20 -16.48
CA GLN A 512 -17.97 9.49 -16.25
C GLN A 512 -18.10 10.35 -17.51
N GLY A 513 -17.73 9.83 -18.68
CA GLY A 513 -17.76 10.55 -19.97
C GLY A 513 -16.58 11.48 -20.19
N VAL A 514 -15.53 11.36 -19.38
CA VAL A 514 -14.29 12.13 -19.55
C VAL A 514 -13.41 11.40 -20.56
N ARG A 515 -13.02 12.12 -21.61
CA ARG A 515 -12.11 11.62 -22.64
C ARG A 515 -10.68 12.06 -22.32
N GLU A 516 -9.71 11.26 -22.75
CA GLU A 516 -8.30 11.58 -22.67
C GLU A 516 -7.80 11.84 -24.09
N TRP A 517 -6.99 12.88 -24.25
CA TRP A 517 -6.36 13.16 -25.52
C TRP A 517 -5.17 12.23 -25.73
N GLU A 518 -5.26 11.40 -26.77
CA GLU A 518 -4.15 10.56 -27.25
C GLU A 518 -3.57 11.22 -28.52
N PRO A 519 -2.53 12.07 -28.40
CA PRO A 519 -1.90 12.69 -29.57
C PRO A 519 -1.33 11.65 -30.51
N THR A 520 -1.49 11.89 -31.81
CA THR A 520 -0.76 11.16 -32.86
C THR A 520 0.71 11.55 -32.86
N PRO A 521 1.64 10.65 -33.26
CA PRO A 521 3.05 10.98 -33.41
C PRO A 521 3.30 12.23 -34.26
N GLU A 522 2.48 12.46 -35.29
CA GLU A 522 2.58 13.62 -36.18
C GLU A 522 2.22 14.93 -35.47
N GLN A 523 1.19 14.92 -34.59
CA GLN A 523 0.74 16.10 -33.86
C GLN A 523 1.75 16.62 -32.84
N VAL A 524 2.63 15.74 -32.33
CA VAL A 524 3.65 16.09 -31.34
C VAL A 524 5.06 16.00 -31.90
N ALA A 525 5.20 15.87 -33.22
CA ALA A 525 6.47 15.61 -33.86
C ALA A 525 7.46 16.76 -33.62
N ASP A 526 7.00 18.01 -33.46
CA ASP A 526 7.84 19.18 -33.18
C ASP A 526 8.24 19.33 -31.70
N GLY A 527 7.83 18.39 -30.84
CA GLY A 527 8.07 18.43 -29.40
C GLY A 527 7.09 19.31 -28.62
N TYR A 528 6.13 19.97 -29.28
CA TYR A 528 5.10 20.75 -28.62
C TYR A 528 3.84 19.92 -28.36
N VAL A 529 3.21 20.22 -27.24
CA VAL A 529 1.96 19.60 -26.81
C VAL A 529 0.97 20.72 -26.50
N THR A 530 -0.20 20.70 -27.12
CA THR A 530 -1.19 21.79 -27.04
C THR A 530 -2.51 21.28 -26.49
N GLY A 531 -3.06 21.96 -25.49
CA GLY A 531 -4.37 21.63 -24.94
C GLY A 531 -4.46 21.84 -23.43
N TRP A 532 -5.31 21.04 -22.81
CA TRP A 532 -5.45 20.97 -21.35
C TRP A 532 -4.52 19.92 -20.76
N PHE A 533 -3.95 20.22 -19.60
CA PHE A 533 -3.10 19.31 -18.84
C PHE A 533 -3.61 19.22 -17.42
N VAL A 534 -3.88 18.00 -16.96
CA VAL A 534 -4.29 17.71 -15.59
C VAL A 534 -3.15 16.99 -14.89
N SER A 535 -2.53 17.67 -13.94
CA SER A 535 -1.31 17.19 -13.28
C SER A 535 -1.45 17.20 -11.77
N ARG A 536 -0.85 16.23 -11.08
CA ARG A 536 -0.62 16.32 -9.62
C ARG A 536 0.42 17.41 -9.30
N ALA A 537 0.25 18.08 -8.19
CA ALA A 537 1.14 19.12 -7.69
C ALA A 537 2.60 18.68 -7.47
N PRO A 538 2.90 17.40 -7.18
CA PRO A 538 4.26 16.92 -7.13
C PRO A 538 4.76 16.30 -8.45
N TRP A 539 4.15 16.61 -9.61
CA TRP A 539 4.81 16.40 -10.92
C TRP A 539 5.75 17.56 -11.31
N LEU A 540 6.17 18.36 -10.34
CA LEU A 540 7.14 19.44 -10.48
C LEU A 540 8.55 19.19 -9.86
N PRO A 541 8.95 17.99 -9.38
CA PRO A 541 10.33 17.69 -9.03
C PRO A 541 11.26 17.85 -10.21
N ALA A 542 12.49 18.28 -9.96
CA ALA A 542 13.47 18.52 -11.04
C ALA A 542 13.83 17.23 -11.77
N GLN A 543 13.51 16.08 -11.16
CA GLN A 543 13.95 14.75 -11.59
C GLN A 543 12.80 13.82 -12.05
N ASN A 544 11.52 14.12 -11.77
CA ASN A 544 10.45 13.10 -11.91
C ASN A 544 9.94 12.85 -13.33
N TRP A 545 10.12 13.82 -14.22
CA TRP A 545 10.02 13.63 -15.65
C TRP A 545 10.94 14.64 -16.28
N LYS A 546 11.95 14.13 -16.98
CA LYS A 546 13.01 14.87 -17.63
C LYS A 546 12.38 16.08 -18.35
N HIS A 547 12.53 17.27 -17.75
CA HIS A 547 12.27 18.59 -18.33
C HIS A 547 10.82 19.13 -18.39
N ILE A 548 9.94 18.85 -17.42
CA ILE A 548 8.63 19.56 -17.29
C ILE A 548 8.71 20.82 -16.39
N GLU A 549 9.90 21.42 -16.27
CA GLU A 549 10.16 22.61 -15.44
C GLU A 549 9.30 23.82 -15.82
N ILE A 550 8.81 23.85 -17.06
CA ILE A 550 7.94 24.92 -17.58
C ILE A 550 6.72 25.17 -16.68
N PHE A 551 6.10 24.13 -16.12
CA PHE A 551 4.93 24.28 -15.26
C PHE A 551 5.24 24.89 -13.88
N ARG A 552 6.52 25.05 -13.49
CA ARG A 552 6.90 25.83 -12.29
C ARG A 552 6.73 27.33 -12.49
N ASN A 553 6.89 27.79 -13.72
CA ASN A 553 6.85 29.20 -14.10
C ASN A 553 5.53 29.59 -14.77
N VAL A 554 4.60 28.63 -14.90
CA VAL A 554 3.27 28.83 -15.46
C VAL A 554 2.25 28.79 -14.33
N THR A 555 1.44 29.85 -14.23
CA THR A 555 0.32 29.86 -13.30
C THR A 555 -0.76 28.88 -13.79
N PRO A 556 -1.22 27.93 -12.97
CA PRO A 556 -2.31 27.04 -13.35
C PRO A 556 -3.61 27.84 -13.53
N VAL A 557 -4.46 27.41 -14.47
CA VAL A 557 -5.79 27.98 -14.68
C VAL A 557 -6.67 27.74 -13.47
N ALA A 558 -6.56 26.55 -12.86
CA ALA A 558 -7.25 26.19 -11.64
C ALA A 558 -6.47 25.16 -10.83
N ARG A 559 -6.82 25.05 -9.55
CA ARG A 559 -6.27 24.04 -8.64
C ARG A 559 -7.38 23.46 -7.76
N VAL A 560 -7.42 22.15 -7.65
CA VAL A 560 -8.26 21.41 -6.70
C VAL A 560 -7.34 20.56 -5.82
N GLY A 561 -7.04 21.09 -4.64
CA GLY A 561 -6.06 20.52 -3.70
C GLY A 561 -4.68 20.34 -4.32
N ASN A 562 -4.27 19.08 -4.50
CA ASN A 562 -3.01 18.71 -5.14
C ASN A 562 -3.17 18.38 -6.64
N VAL A 563 -4.28 18.74 -7.29
CA VAL A 563 -4.47 18.61 -8.74
C VAL A 563 -4.51 19.99 -9.38
N PHE A 564 -3.73 20.15 -10.44
CA PHE A 564 -3.46 21.40 -11.14
C PHE A 564 -3.92 21.28 -12.58
N PHE A 565 -4.61 22.32 -13.04
CA PHE A 565 -5.18 22.40 -14.38
C PHE A 565 -4.44 23.48 -15.17
N TYR A 566 -3.79 23.10 -16.27
CA TYR A 566 -3.10 24.02 -17.16
C TYR A 566 -3.74 23.99 -18.54
N LYS A 567 -3.67 25.12 -19.25
CA LYS A 567 -4.11 25.22 -20.64
C LYS A 567 -3.06 26.01 -21.43
N GLY A 568 -2.64 25.49 -22.57
CA GLY A 568 -1.67 26.18 -23.41
C GLY A 568 -0.96 25.26 -24.39
N ARG A 569 0.09 25.80 -25.03
CA ARG A 569 1.04 25.07 -25.87
C ARG A 569 2.38 25.07 -25.16
N PHE A 570 2.87 23.88 -24.81
CA PHE A 570 4.10 23.72 -24.04
C PHE A 570 5.09 22.88 -24.84
N TYR A 571 6.36 23.30 -24.85
CA TYR A 571 7.44 22.49 -25.40
C TYR A 571 7.78 21.40 -24.37
N LEU A 572 7.33 20.18 -24.64
CA LEU A 572 7.47 19.02 -23.76
C LEU A 572 8.06 17.85 -24.59
N PRO A 573 9.32 17.96 -25.04
CA PRO A 573 9.91 17.04 -26.00
C PRO A 573 9.97 15.60 -25.44
N PHE A 574 10.25 15.42 -24.15
CA PHE A 574 10.22 14.11 -23.52
C PHE A 574 8.84 13.44 -23.59
N MET A 575 7.77 14.19 -23.31
CA MET A 575 6.39 13.69 -23.36
C MET A 575 5.99 13.35 -24.79
N ALA A 576 6.33 14.22 -25.75
CA ALA A 576 6.14 13.98 -27.17
C ALA A 576 6.91 12.72 -27.65
N GLY A 577 8.18 12.59 -27.27
CA GLY A 577 9.02 11.43 -27.54
C GLY A 577 8.42 10.16 -26.94
N GLY A 578 7.92 10.22 -25.71
CA GLY A 578 7.22 9.11 -25.06
C GLY A 578 5.94 8.68 -25.77
N VAL A 579 5.14 9.61 -26.29
CA VAL A 579 3.95 9.32 -27.13
C VAL A 579 4.38 8.61 -28.41
N ILE A 580 5.36 9.14 -29.11
CA ILE A 580 5.88 8.58 -30.36
C ILE A 580 6.45 7.17 -30.13
N ASN A 581 7.29 7.00 -29.11
CA ASN A 581 7.88 5.71 -28.74
C ASN A 581 6.81 4.68 -28.37
N ARG A 582 5.76 5.08 -27.64
CA ARG A 582 4.64 4.19 -27.30
C ARG A 582 3.90 3.70 -28.54
N GLN A 583 3.67 4.56 -29.52
CA GLN A 583 3.04 4.16 -30.77
C GLN A 583 3.94 3.22 -31.58
N ALA A 584 5.25 3.47 -31.61
CA ALA A 584 6.23 2.57 -32.21
C ALA A 584 6.19 1.17 -31.58
N PHE A 585 6.10 1.10 -30.25
CA PHE A 585 5.95 -0.18 -29.55
C PHE A 585 4.63 -0.90 -29.86
N ARG A 586 3.50 -0.19 -29.99
CA ARG A 586 2.22 -0.80 -30.41
C ARG A 586 2.35 -1.44 -31.80
N LEU A 587 2.94 -0.73 -32.75
CA LEU A 587 3.19 -1.25 -34.10
C LEU A 587 4.09 -2.49 -34.11
N LEU A 588 5.03 -2.62 -33.16
CA LEU A 588 5.83 -3.84 -33.03
C LEU A 588 5.07 -5.03 -32.44
N GLN A 589 4.03 -4.78 -31.64
CA GLN A 589 3.22 -5.82 -30.98
C GLN A 589 2.09 -6.33 -31.87
N GLU A 590 1.60 -5.49 -32.80
CA GLU A 590 0.57 -5.86 -33.76
C GLU A 590 1.11 -6.86 -34.80
N LYS A 591 0.34 -7.91 -35.08
CA LYS A 591 0.73 -9.00 -35.99
C LYS A 591 1.09 -8.48 -37.39
N ASP A 592 0.33 -7.50 -37.88
CA ASP A 592 0.50 -6.86 -39.18
C ASP A 592 0.98 -5.40 -39.05
N GLY A 593 1.61 -5.07 -37.91
CA GLY A 593 2.07 -3.70 -37.65
C GLY A 593 3.25 -3.28 -38.54
N ASP A 594 3.21 -2.04 -39.00
CA ASP A 594 4.23 -1.48 -39.89
C ASP A 594 5.56 -1.25 -39.14
N ARG A 595 6.49 -2.20 -39.34
CA ARG A 595 7.82 -2.19 -38.74
C ARG A 595 8.69 -1.02 -39.23
N ALA A 596 8.55 -0.59 -40.49
CA ALA A 596 9.32 0.53 -41.02
C ALA A 596 8.87 1.84 -40.37
N LYS A 597 7.56 2.01 -40.21
CA LYS A 597 6.96 3.13 -39.48
C LYS A 597 7.34 3.11 -38.00
N ALA A 598 7.37 1.94 -37.37
CA ALA A 598 7.86 1.78 -36.00
C ALA A 598 9.32 2.24 -35.85
N GLU A 599 10.22 1.84 -36.77
CA GLU A 599 11.62 2.28 -36.77
C GLU A 599 11.73 3.80 -36.93
N ALA A 600 10.96 4.40 -37.84
CA ALA A 600 10.92 5.85 -38.04
C ALA A 600 10.46 6.60 -36.78
N TYR A 601 9.44 6.08 -36.10
CA TYR A 601 8.98 6.62 -34.84
C TYR A 601 10.01 6.49 -33.73
N PHE A 602 10.71 5.36 -33.58
CA PHE A 602 11.80 5.30 -32.60
C PHE A 602 12.91 6.30 -32.90
N LYS A 603 13.30 6.48 -34.17
CA LYS A 603 14.29 7.50 -34.58
C LYS A 603 13.85 8.90 -34.18
N ARG A 604 12.58 9.26 -34.40
CA ARG A 604 12.07 10.57 -33.97
C ARG A 604 11.94 10.66 -32.44
N GLY A 605 11.49 9.59 -31.81
CA GLY A 605 11.31 9.48 -30.38
C GLY A 605 12.60 9.71 -29.61
N VAL A 606 13.72 9.12 -30.03
CA VAL A 606 15.03 9.33 -29.38
C VAL A 606 15.64 10.73 -29.62
N GLN A 607 15.21 11.45 -30.65
CA GLN A 607 15.61 12.85 -30.85
C GLN A 607 14.92 13.79 -29.85
N LEU A 608 13.68 13.47 -29.48
CA LEU A 608 12.89 14.24 -28.52
C LEU A 608 13.10 13.78 -27.07
N ASP A 609 13.35 12.49 -26.88
CA ASP A 609 13.68 11.84 -25.61
C ASP A 609 15.01 11.05 -25.75
N PRO A 610 16.16 11.72 -25.58
CA PRO A 610 17.48 11.08 -25.64
C PRO A 610 17.75 10.06 -24.52
N GLU A 611 16.78 9.84 -23.63
CA GLU A 611 16.90 8.95 -22.49
C GLU A 611 15.94 7.76 -22.57
N ALA A 612 15.29 7.57 -23.71
CA ALA A 612 14.43 6.43 -24.00
C ALA A 612 15.24 5.15 -24.21
N THR A 613 15.76 4.54 -23.14
CA THR A 613 16.54 3.28 -23.17
C THR A 613 15.89 2.23 -24.07
N GLY A 614 14.58 1.99 -23.89
CA GLY A 614 13.84 1.00 -24.66
C GLY A 614 13.79 1.30 -26.16
N ALA A 615 13.70 2.56 -26.56
CA ALA A 615 13.70 2.95 -27.97
C ALA A 615 15.07 2.71 -28.61
N PHE A 616 16.16 3.01 -27.91
CA PHE A 616 17.52 2.69 -28.37
C PHE A 616 17.75 1.18 -28.50
N ILE A 617 17.21 0.37 -27.58
CA ILE A 617 17.28 -1.10 -27.68
C ILE A 617 16.60 -1.59 -28.97
N GLU A 618 15.38 -1.11 -29.27
CA GLU A 618 14.68 -1.53 -30.50
C GLU A 618 15.37 -1.03 -31.77
N LEU A 619 15.93 0.18 -31.78
CA LEU A 619 16.76 0.66 -32.89
C LEU A 619 17.98 -0.25 -33.13
N GLY A 620 18.61 -0.72 -32.04
CA GLY A 620 19.65 -1.74 -32.12
C GLY A 620 19.15 -3.06 -32.70
N ASN A 621 17.97 -3.52 -32.27
CA ASN A 621 17.32 -4.73 -32.79
C ASN A 621 17.01 -4.61 -34.30
N PHE A 622 16.53 -3.45 -34.78
CA PHE A 622 16.31 -3.20 -36.20
C PHE A 622 17.59 -3.27 -37.03
N ALA A 623 18.68 -2.71 -36.53
CA ALA A 623 19.99 -2.79 -37.20
C ALA A 623 20.52 -4.24 -37.20
N LEU A 624 20.36 -4.97 -36.09
CA LEU A 624 20.75 -6.37 -35.97
C LEU A 624 20.00 -7.25 -36.98
N LEU A 625 18.68 -7.07 -37.11
CA LEU A 625 17.86 -7.80 -38.09
C LEU A 625 18.27 -7.51 -39.54
N ARG A 626 18.80 -6.31 -39.82
CA ARG A 626 19.36 -5.93 -41.14
C ARG A 626 20.81 -6.38 -41.34
N LYS A 627 21.36 -7.16 -40.41
CA LYS A 627 22.76 -7.60 -40.39
C LYS A 627 23.78 -6.45 -40.31
N ASP A 628 23.36 -5.27 -39.85
CA ASP A 628 24.24 -4.12 -39.60
C ASP A 628 24.81 -4.17 -38.18
N LYS A 629 25.94 -4.87 -38.01
CA LYS A 629 26.62 -5.03 -36.72
C LYS A 629 27.00 -3.67 -36.10
N SER A 630 27.52 -2.77 -36.93
CA SER A 630 28.04 -1.47 -36.46
C SER A 630 26.91 -0.57 -35.97
N GLY A 631 25.81 -0.49 -36.72
CA GLY A 631 24.61 0.24 -36.32
C GLY A 631 23.98 -0.33 -35.06
N ALA A 632 23.90 -1.67 -34.94
CA ALA A 632 23.36 -2.33 -33.76
C ALA A 632 24.16 -1.96 -32.49
N LEU A 633 25.48 -2.10 -32.53
CA LEU A 633 26.36 -1.75 -31.41
C LEU A 633 26.28 -0.26 -31.04
N THR A 634 26.14 0.62 -32.04
CA THR A 634 25.98 2.07 -31.81
C THR A 634 24.72 2.35 -30.99
N HIS A 635 23.59 1.77 -31.37
CA HIS A 635 22.33 1.98 -30.65
C HIS A 635 22.31 1.30 -29.28
N TYR A 636 22.85 0.10 -29.10
CA TYR A 636 22.93 -0.52 -27.77
C TYR A 636 23.84 0.26 -26.82
N ARG A 637 24.97 0.80 -27.30
CA ARG A 637 25.81 1.70 -26.48
C ARG A 637 25.07 2.99 -26.12
N ALA A 638 24.28 3.55 -27.04
CA ALA A 638 23.40 4.68 -26.73
C ALA A 638 22.34 4.30 -25.67
N ALA A 639 21.80 3.07 -25.70
CA ALA A 639 20.89 2.58 -24.66
C ALA A 639 21.55 2.52 -23.27
N VAL A 640 22.83 2.09 -23.19
CA VAL A 640 23.60 2.13 -21.92
C VAL A 640 23.71 3.56 -21.37
N ASN A 641 23.94 4.54 -22.25
CA ASN A 641 24.07 5.94 -21.86
C ASN A 641 22.72 6.60 -21.50
N ALA A 642 21.64 6.18 -22.18
CA ALA A 642 20.28 6.63 -21.92
C ALA A 642 19.74 6.14 -20.57
N GLU A 643 20.14 4.93 -20.16
CA GLU A 643 19.70 4.31 -18.90
C GLU A 643 20.38 4.96 -17.70
N LYS A 644 19.70 5.88 -17.02
CA LYS A 644 20.23 6.56 -15.83
C LYS A 644 19.86 5.89 -14.51
N ASP A 645 18.77 5.13 -14.49
CA ASP A 645 18.11 4.77 -13.23
C ASP A 645 18.51 3.38 -12.72
N SER A 646 18.87 2.45 -13.62
CA SER A 646 19.20 1.06 -13.24
C SER A 646 20.56 0.58 -13.72
N GLU A 647 21.52 0.41 -12.80
CA GLU A 647 22.80 -0.24 -13.11
C GLU A 647 22.60 -1.70 -13.54
N THR A 648 21.58 -2.38 -13.01
CA THR A 648 21.25 -3.75 -13.42
C THR A 648 20.85 -3.81 -14.89
N VAL A 649 20.03 -2.86 -15.35
CA VAL A 649 19.64 -2.75 -16.77
C VAL A 649 20.85 -2.36 -17.62
N ARG A 650 21.65 -1.37 -17.19
CA ARG A 650 22.91 -1.01 -17.89
C ARG A 650 23.82 -2.21 -18.05
N GLN A 651 24.00 -3.00 -17.00
CA GLN A 651 24.87 -4.16 -17.03
C GLN A 651 24.33 -5.25 -17.96
N ALA A 652 23.02 -5.52 -17.94
CA ALA A 652 22.39 -6.44 -18.88
C ALA A 652 22.60 -6.01 -20.35
N ILE A 653 22.49 -4.72 -20.66
CA ILE A 653 22.77 -4.19 -22.00
C ILE A 653 24.26 -4.34 -22.35
N ARG A 654 25.18 -4.06 -21.41
CA ARG A 654 26.64 -4.24 -21.63
C ARG A 654 27.01 -5.70 -21.91
N ASP A 655 26.42 -6.65 -21.20
CA ASP A 655 26.71 -8.07 -21.40
C ASP A 655 26.11 -8.59 -22.72
N TYR A 656 24.96 -8.04 -23.12
CA TYR A 656 24.41 -8.28 -24.44
C TYR A 656 25.29 -7.69 -25.56
N ILE A 657 25.84 -6.48 -25.38
CA ILE A 657 26.80 -5.88 -26.32
C ILE A 657 28.00 -6.82 -26.55
N LYS A 658 28.59 -7.38 -25.49
CA LYS A 658 29.70 -8.35 -25.62
C LYS A 658 29.29 -9.58 -26.44
N THR A 659 28.05 -10.04 -26.27
CA THR A 659 27.51 -11.18 -27.01
C THR A 659 27.42 -10.87 -28.51
N VAL A 660 26.90 -9.69 -28.87
CA VAL A 660 26.84 -9.20 -30.26
C VAL A 660 28.24 -9.03 -30.85
N GLU A 661 29.20 -8.52 -30.08
CA GLU A 661 30.60 -8.37 -30.50
C GLU A 661 31.25 -9.73 -30.81
N ALA A 662 31.01 -10.73 -29.95
CA ALA A 662 31.63 -12.07 -30.05
C ALA A 662 31.06 -12.96 -31.18
N HIS A 663 29.84 -12.71 -31.66
CA HIS A 663 29.16 -13.62 -32.61
C HIS A 663 28.85 -12.94 -33.97
N PRO A 664 28.63 -13.74 -35.03
CA PRO A 664 28.03 -13.25 -36.28
C PRO A 664 26.61 -12.72 -36.06
N VAL A 665 26.24 -11.66 -36.77
CA VAL A 665 24.95 -10.94 -36.54
C VAL A 665 23.71 -11.83 -36.78
N GLY A 666 23.82 -12.86 -37.61
CA GLY A 666 22.72 -13.79 -37.89
C GLY A 666 22.44 -14.83 -36.81
N GLU A 667 23.33 -14.96 -35.82
CA GLU A 667 23.25 -15.96 -34.75
C GLU A 667 22.79 -15.38 -33.41
N VAL A 668 22.73 -14.05 -33.31
CA VAL A 668 22.34 -13.35 -32.08
C VAL A 668 20.86 -12.95 -32.17
N PRO A 669 19.98 -13.46 -31.30
CA PRO A 669 18.57 -13.08 -31.29
C PRO A 669 18.42 -11.64 -30.77
N PRO A 670 17.41 -10.87 -31.20
CA PRO A 670 17.15 -9.52 -30.71
C PRO A 670 17.10 -9.43 -29.17
N MET A 671 17.60 -8.32 -28.63
CA MET A 671 17.62 -8.09 -27.20
C MET A 671 16.19 -7.90 -26.68
N ARG A 672 15.82 -8.67 -25.65
CA ARG A 672 14.62 -8.40 -24.86
C ARG A 672 14.87 -7.24 -23.90
N ARG A 673 13.83 -6.47 -23.60
CA ARG A 673 13.94 -5.31 -22.71
C ARG A 673 14.14 -5.78 -21.26
N PRO A 674 15.29 -5.50 -20.63
CA PRO A 674 15.57 -5.98 -19.26
C PRO A 674 14.68 -5.34 -18.21
N SER A 675 14.02 -4.22 -18.51
CA SER A 675 13.09 -3.53 -17.60
C SER A 675 11.70 -4.15 -17.54
N LEU A 676 11.40 -5.10 -18.43
CA LEU A 676 10.13 -5.85 -18.48
C LEU A 676 10.29 -7.31 -18.00
N GLU A 677 11.52 -7.71 -17.65
CA GLU A 677 11.89 -9.03 -17.09
C GLU A 677 12.13 -8.92 -15.58
#